data_AF-A0A4R3EG96-F1
#
_entry.id   AF-A0A4R3EG96-F1
#
_cell.length_a   1.000
_cell.length_b   1.000
_cell.length_c   1.000
_cell.angle_alpha   90.00
_cell.angle_beta   90.00
_cell.angle_gamma   90.00
#
_symmetry.space_group_name_H-M   'P 1'
#
loop_
_entity.id
_entity.type
_entity.pdbx_description
1 polymer ?
#
loop_
_entity_poly.entity_id
_entity_poly.type
_entity_poly.pdbx_seq_one_letter_code
_entity_poly.pdbx_strand_id
1 'polypeptide(L)'
;MNKAKKPERQRTPLRIGIATRIYAALGFLTALTIVASLVAWFSYDRVNQTVADMVERKMPVVELALELSQAATQSTALAGRFGEVRTVRERANLTNELDAVESRQFDLLRRIAQGNVNKDKAQKAIDELSRQINGINDLTGERLRNASEAASALAQLDSAREEFERSVSTEADAAKSDLLIGMEGIKGLTGNELDSALETVIEKDFVSFDLARGLQADINETIGLLREIAQIDDSSRLGMAGNRFQAMAQRVRKSIADAEKLAPNEGRKKSVNSILATGEGSSGLMSVRDRDIITRESVIVGLKELNLAAEVVRKEVEGLVKGARGEALEAKASTSAMIEQSKIWLGGLGLGSVLVALALSLIYVRPAIVGRLNRLWSATRAIADGQLETVVDTKGNDEISDISKSVLLFRDNAVALRKAEEQKIEDDALALQRRREMMKELGDAFGEVVAAAAAGDFSRRVAATFADPELNALAESVNSLLETVQGGLGETCEVLAELSAGHLSTRVAGLYQGAFAELKDGTNGLAEEFESTLARLSDTVAAVRSATSEILDGVTDLAERTTEESNAVSMATNQLGAFAGTVKKTASEAAQAMGMAESAEQRAQQGEKVVSSALDAMHRIRASSNKISEVIAMIDEIAFQTNLLALNAAVEAARAGDSGRGFAVVAAEVRSLAKRSADASNDVKRLVEAAHGDVAVGVGLVEETSSMFESIVASVNDLTGLMNGISQTARSQASDVSTINNEIDGIGTMAHQNAALVEETNAALALTDEQTRALTEHIGRFKFREGHVAEHGKDMARAA
;
A
#
# COMPACT_ATOMS: atom_id res chain seq x y z
N MET A 1 -102.03 -40.77 40.61
CA MET A 1 -101.15 -41.96 40.57
C MET A 1 -99.77 -41.55 40.08
N ASN A 2 -98.75 -42.16 40.68
CA ASN A 2 -97.37 -41.70 40.82
C ASN A 2 -96.55 -41.60 39.52
N LYS A 3 -95.72 -40.55 39.46
CA LYS A 3 -94.62 -40.35 38.51
C LYS A 3 -93.48 -41.34 38.80
N ALA A 4 -93.06 -42.12 37.80
CA ALA A 4 -91.83 -42.91 37.85
C ALA A 4 -90.61 -42.03 37.46
N LYS A 5 -89.65 -41.92 38.39
CA LYS A 5 -88.33 -41.29 38.20
C LYS A 5 -87.41 -42.24 37.41
N LYS A 6 -86.76 -41.73 36.36
CA LYS A 6 -85.60 -42.37 35.69
C LYS A 6 -84.42 -42.48 36.68
N PRO A 7 -83.60 -43.56 36.61
CA PRO A 7 -82.45 -43.70 37.50
C PRO A 7 -81.28 -42.79 37.06
N GLU A 8 -80.65 -42.14 38.02
CA GLU A 8 -79.40 -41.38 37.87
C GLU A 8 -78.24 -42.33 37.50
N ARG A 9 -77.54 -42.04 36.38
CA ARG A 9 -76.23 -42.64 36.10
C ARG A 9 -75.21 -42.01 37.05
N GLN A 10 -74.76 -42.77 38.06
CA GLN A 10 -73.59 -42.42 38.86
C GLN A 10 -72.35 -42.35 37.96
N ARG A 11 -71.72 -41.18 37.87
CA ARG A 11 -70.40 -41.01 37.26
C ARG A 11 -69.35 -41.59 38.22
N THR A 12 -68.66 -42.64 37.79
CA THR A 12 -67.49 -43.17 38.48
C THR A 12 -66.38 -42.11 38.43
N PRO A 13 -65.79 -41.68 39.56
CA PRO A 13 -64.70 -40.72 39.54
C PRO A 13 -63.46 -41.34 38.90
N LEU A 14 -62.83 -40.62 37.95
CA LEU A 14 -61.56 -41.02 37.33
C LEU A 14 -60.49 -41.25 38.41
N ARG A 15 -59.90 -42.45 38.42
CA ARG A 15 -58.73 -42.78 39.23
C ARG A 15 -57.53 -41.99 38.69
N ILE A 16 -57.09 -40.98 39.42
CA ILE A 16 -55.84 -40.28 39.12
C ILE A 16 -54.78 -40.88 40.04
N GLY A 17 -54.01 -41.82 39.49
CA GLY A 17 -52.93 -42.48 40.20
C GLY A 17 -51.74 -41.57 40.46
N ILE A 18 -50.87 -41.96 41.38
CA ILE A 18 -49.64 -41.22 41.72
C ILE A 18 -48.77 -40.99 40.47
N ALA A 19 -48.69 -41.97 39.57
CA ALA A 19 -47.96 -41.87 38.31
C ALA A 19 -48.47 -40.72 37.41
N THR A 20 -49.79 -40.59 37.26
CA THR A 20 -50.41 -39.54 36.42
C THR A 20 -50.08 -38.14 36.93
N ARG A 21 -49.95 -37.97 38.26
CA ARG A 21 -49.59 -36.69 38.88
C ARG A 21 -48.11 -36.35 38.71
N ILE A 22 -47.22 -37.35 38.76
CA ILE A 22 -45.79 -37.17 38.50
C ILE A 22 -45.54 -36.82 37.02
N TYR A 23 -46.21 -37.51 36.09
CA TYR A 23 -46.11 -37.21 34.66
C TYR A 23 -46.64 -35.83 34.30
N ALA A 24 -47.70 -35.34 34.96
CA ALA A 24 -48.19 -33.98 34.75
C ALA A 24 -47.18 -32.91 35.20
N ALA A 25 -46.48 -33.13 36.32
CA ALA A 25 -45.43 -32.23 36.80
C ALA A 25 -44.18 -32.26 35.90
N LEU A 26 -43.78 -33.45 35.43
CA LEU A 26 -42.67 -33.60 34.49
C LEU A 26 -42.99 -32.97 33.13
N GLY A 27 -44.21 -33.17 32.63
CA GLY A 27 -44.71 -32.61 31.37
C GLY A 27 -44.74 -31.08 31.34
N PHE A 28 -45.04 -30.45 32.47
CA PHE A 28 -44.97 -28.99 32.61
C PHE A 28 -43.52 -28.47 32.54
N LEU A 29 -42.57 -29.21 33.12
CA LEU A 29 -41.15 -28.86 33.10
C LEU A 29 -40.54 -29.03 31.69
N THR A 30 -40.95 -30.06 30.96
CA THR A 30 -40.58 -30.26 29.55
C THR A 30 -41.19 -29.19 28.63
N ALA A 31 -42.42 -28.73 28.90
CA ALA A 31 -43.03 -27.65 28.12
C ALA A 31 -42.28 -26.31 28.30
N LEU A 32 -41.86 -25.99 29.52
CA LEU A 32 -41.07 -24.79 29.83
C LEU A 32 -39.68 -24.81 29.16
N THR A 33 -39.02 -25.96 29.12
CA THR A 33 -37.71 -26.11 28.44
C THR A 33 -37.83 -26.00 26.92
N ILE A 34 -38.91 -26.49 26.32
CA ILE A 34 -39.20 -26.28 24.89
C ILE A 34 -39.42 -24.79 24.60
N VAL A 35 -40.19 -24.07 25.42
CA VAL A 35 -40.42 -22.62 25.27
C VAL A 35 -39.12 -21.83 25.41
N ALA A 36 -38.28 -22.17 26.39
CA ALA A 36 -36.97 -21.53 26.56
C ALA A 36 -36.04 -21.77 25.35
N SER A 37 -36.06 -22.99 24.79
CA SER A 37 -35.29 -23.34 23.59
C SER A 37 -35.78 -22.61 22.34
N LEU A 38 -37.09 -22.42 22.19
CA LEU A 38 -37.67 -21.62 21.10
C LEU A 38 -37.30 -20.14 21.19
N VAL A 39 -37.32 -19.55 22.40
CA VAL A 39 -36.89 -18.17 22.61
C VAL A 39 -35.40 -18.00 22.31
N ALA A 40 -34.55 -18.95 22.71
CA ALA A 40 -33.13 -18.97 22.37
C ALA A 40 -32.90 -19.08 20.86
N TRP A 41 -33.66 -19.93 20.16
CA TRP A 41 -33.55 -20.13 18.73
C TRP A 41 -33.92 -18.87 17.92
N PHE A 42 -35.05 -18.22 18.23
CA PHE A 42 -35.45 -16.97 17.56
C PHE A 42 -34.50 -15.79 17.87
N SER A 43 -33.92 -15.76 19.06
CA SER A 43 -32.90 -14.76 19.43
C SER A 43 -31.62 -14.96 18.61
N TYR A 44 -31.14 -16.21 18.53
CA TYR A 44 -29.95 -16.56 17.75
C TYR A 44 -30.13 -16.25 16.27
N ASP A 45 -31.28 -16.61 15.67
CA ASP A 45 -31.57 -16.35 14.25
C ASP A 45 -31.52 -14.85 13.92
N ARG A 46 -32.11 -13.99 14.77
CA ARG A 46 -32.03 -12.53 14.56
C ARG A 46 -30.63 -11.98 14.72
N VAL A 47 -29.87 -12.42 15.73
CA VAL A 47 -28.47 -11.98 15.91
C VAL A 47 -27.64 -12.40 14.70
N ASN A 48 -27.86 -13.62 14.18
CA ASN A 48 -27.16 -14.13 13.02
C ASN A 48 -27.46 -13.31 11.75
N GLN A 49 -28.72 -12.91 11.54
CA GLN A 49 -29.10 -12.02 10.43
C GLN A 49 -28.42 -10.65 10.51
N THR A 50 -28.34 -10.04 11.70
CA THR A 50 -27.67 -8.73 11.89
C THR A 50 -26.16 -8.83 11.71
N VAL A 51 -25.54 -9.92 12.17
CA VAL A 51 -24.11 -10.18 11.96
C VAL A 51 -23.81 -10.45 10.49
N ALA A 52 -24.66 -11.20 9.79
CA ALA A 52 -24.54 -11.44 8.35
C ALA A 52 -24.63 -10.13 7.56
N ASP A 53 -25.59 -9.25 7.85
CA ASP A 53 -25.69 -7.93 7.21
C ASP A 53 -24.44 -7.05 7.49
N MET A 54 -23.87 -7.15 8.70
CA MET A 54 -22.66 -6.41 9.06
C MET A 54 -21.40 -6.90 8.32
N VAL A 55 -21.22 -8.24 8.20
CA VAL A 55 -20.05 -8.86 7.57
C VAL A 55 -20.15 -8.84 6.04
N GLU A 56 -21.31 -9.16 5.48
CA GLU A 56 -21.48 -9.33 4.03
C GLU A 56 -21.73 -8.00 3.31
N ARG A 57 -22.27 -6.97 3.99
CA ARG A 57 -22.61 -5.68 3.36
C ARG A 57 -21.85 -4.49 3.92
N LYS A 58 -21.77 -4.33 5.25
CA LYS A 58 -21.29 -3.06 5.83
C LYS A 58 -19.77 -2.96 5.96
N MET A 59 -19.07 -4.03 6.34
CA MET A 59 -17.59 -4.03 6.42
C MET A 59 -16.90 -3.83 5.05
N PRO A 60 -17.31 -4.51 3.95
CA PRO A 60 -16.67 -4.32 2.64
C PRO A 60 -16.80 -2.89 2.13
N VAL A 61 -17.89 -2.19 2.43
CA VAL A 61 -18.09 -0.80 2.00
C VAL A 61 -17.09 0.15 2.67
N VAL A 62 -16.73 -0.10 3.94
CA VAL A 62 -15.71 0.72 4.63
C VAL A 62 -14.33 0.52 3.99
N GLU A 63 -13.96 -0.72 3.68
CA GLU A 63 -12.72 -1.06 2.98
C GLU A 63 -12.66 -0.40 1.60
N LEU A 64 -13.71 -0.57 0.79
CA LEU A 64 -13.81 0.05 -0.54
C LEU A 64 -13.76 1.58 -0.49
N ALA A 65 -14.35 2.19 0.55
CA ALA A 65 -14.31 3.64 0.73
C ALA A 65 -12.90 4.13 1.13
N LEU A 66 -12.14 3.35 1.89
CA LEU A 66 -10.73 3.65 2.19
C LEU A 66 -9.86 3.53 0.93
N GLU A 67 -10.05 2.46 0.14
CA GLU A 67 -9.36 2.31 -1.16
C GLU A 67 -9.70 3.47 -2.11
N LEU A 68 -10.96 3.92 -2.13
CA LEU A 68 -11.38 5.07 -2.93
C LEU A 68 -10.69 6.36 -2.48
N SER A 69 -10.51 6.55 -1.16
CA SER A 69 -9.77 7.67 -0.59
C SER A 69 -8.30 7.65 -1.01
N GLN A 70 -7.68 6.47 -0.98
CA GLN A 70 -6.29 6.28 -1.42
C GLN A 70 -6.12 6.57 -2.91
N ALA A 71 -7.04 6.06 -3.75
CA ALA A 71 -7.03 6.32 -5.19
C ALA A 71 -7.24 7.81 -5.51
N ALA A 72 -8.09 8.52 -4.75
CA ALA A 72 -8.24 9.97 -4.86
C ALA A 72 -6.95 10.72 -4.52
N THR A 73 -6.27 10.29 -3.45
CA THR A 73 -4.97 10.87 -3.05
C THR A 73 -3.90 10.64 -4.12
N GLN A 74 -3.86 9.44 -4.71
CA GLN A 74 -2.96 9.13 -5.83
C GLN A 74 -3.26 10.00 -7.06
N SER A 75 -4.53 10.19 -7.41
CA SER A 75 -4.96 11.04 -8.52
C SER A 75 -4.48 12.49 -8.34
N THR A 76 -4.61 13.05 -7.13
CA THR A 76 -4.09 14.40 -6.81
C THR A 76 -2.56 14.48 -6.91
N ALA A 77 -1.84 13.46 -6.42
CA ALA A 77 -0.38 13.42 -6.48
C ALA A 77 0.12 13.34 -7.94
N LEU A 78 -0.51 12.50 -8.77
CA LEU A 78 -0.21 12.41 -10.20
C LEU A 78 -0.54 13.71 -10.92
N ALA A 79 -1.68 14.32 -10.60
CA ALA A 79 -2.12 15.59 -11.18
C ALA A 79 -1.12 16.74 -10.89
N GLY A 80 -0.54 16.78 -9.69
CA GLY A 80 0.52 17.74 -9.34
C GLY A 80 1.76 17.66 -10.23
N ARG A 81 2.09 16.47 -10.74
CA ARG A 81 3.26 16.24 -11.61
C ARG A 81 3.11 16.86 -13.00
N PHE A 82 1.89 17.13 -13.48
CA PHE A 82 1.68 17.79 -14.78
C PHE A 82 2.33 19.18 -14.85
N GLY A 83 2.42 19.88 -13.72
CA GLY A 83 3.11 21.17 -13.64
C GLY A 83 4.59 21.10 -14.04
N GLU A 84 5.24 19.95 -13.83
CA GLU A 84 6.68 19.73 -14.04
C GLU A 84 7.02 19.13 -15.41
N VAL A 85 6.01 18.69 -16.17
CA VAL A 85 6.20 18.03 -17.46
C VAL A 85 6.87 18.95 -18.48
N ARG A 86 7.92 18.44 -19.13
CA ARG A 86 8.71 19.16 -20.15
C ARG A 86 8.61 18.55 -21.53
N THR A 87 8.11 17.31 -21.65
CA THR A 87 8.01 16.63 -22.94
C THR A 87 6.62 16.04 -23.18
N VAL A 88 6.25 15.90 -24.47
CA VAL A 88 4.98 15.25 -24.87
C VAL A 88 4.93 13.79 -24.42
N ARG A 89 6.09 13.11 -24.37
CA ARG A 89 6.19 11.72 -23.90
C ARG A 89 5.92 11.58 -22.41
N GLU A 90 6.50 12.46 -21.59
CA GLU A 90 6.21 12.53 -20.15
C GLU A 90 4.72 12.79 -19.91
N ARG A 91 4.13 13.75 -20.64
CA ARG A 91 2.69 14.03 -20.58
C ARG A 91 1.86 12.76 -20.85
N ALA A 92 2.13 12.06 -21.95
CA ALA A 92 1.38 10.87 -22.34
C ALA A 92 1.49 9.73 -21.32
N ASN A 93 2.68 9.50 -20.76
CA ASN A 93 2.86 8.51 -19.71
C ASN A 93 2.06 8.86 -18.45
N LEU A 94 2.10 10.13 -18.03
CA LEU A 94 1.38 10.58 -16.86
C LEU A 94 -0.14 10.54 -17.05
N THR A 95 -0.64 10.86 -18.25
CA THR A 95 -2.05 10.68 -18.62
C THR A 95 -2.46 9.21 -18.52
N ASN A 96 -1.66 8.27 -19.04
CA ASN A 96 -1.98 6.84 -18.93
C ASN A 96 -2.00 6.35 -17.47
N GLU A 97 -1.05 6.80 -16.63
CA GLU A 97 -1.05 6.49 -15.19
C GLU A 97 -2.32 7.01 -14.52
N LEU A 98 -2.72 8.23 -14.86
CA LEU A 98 -3.92 8.86 -14.32
C LEU A 98 -5.21 8.14 -14.77
N ASP A 99 -5.35 7.81 -16.04
CA ASP A 99 -6.52 7.11 -16.59
C ASP A 99 -6.75 5.77 -15.87
N ALA A 100 -5.66 5.07 -15.53
CA ALA A 100 -5.74 3.83 -14.77
C ALA A 100 -6.25 4.05 -13.34
N VAL A 101 -5.84 5.15 -12.68
CA VAL A 101 -6.33 5.53 -11.35
C VAL A 101 -7.79 5.96 -11.41
N GLU A 102 -8.19 6.80 -12.36
CA GLU A 102 -9.59 7.22 -12.55
C GLU A 102 -10.50 6.03 -12.82
N SER A 103 -10.10 5.11 -13.70
CA SER A 103 -10.85 3.88 -13.97
C SER A 103 -11.08 3.06 -12.69
N ARG A 104 -10.05 2.94 -11.85
CA ARG A 104 -10.15 2.27 -10.54
C ARG A 104 -11.10 3.01 -9.60
N GLN A 105 -11.08 4.34 -9.57
CA GLN A 105 -12.01 5.13 -8.74
C GLN A 105 -13.47 4.92 -9.15
N PHE A 106 -13.75 4.89 -10.46
CA PHE A 106 -15.10 4.62 -10.97
C PHE A 106 -15.57 3.20 -10.62
N ASP A 107 -14.69 2.20 -10.72
CA ASP A 107 -15.01 0.82 -10.31
C ASP A 107 -15.30 0.72 -8.81
N LEU A 108 -14.45 1.33 -7.96
CA LEU A 108 -14.65 1.37 -6.52
C LEU A 108 -15.98 2.06 -6.14
N LEU A 109 -16.29 3.21 -6.74
CA LEU A 109 -17.59 3.89 -6.57
C LEU A 109 -18.77 3.00 -6.98
N ARG A 110 -18.63 2.22 -8.07
CA ARG A 110 -19.65 1.29 -8.53
C ARG A 110 -19.85 0.15 -7.54
N ARG A 111 -18.77 -0.41 -6.97
CA ARG A 111 -18.81 -1.47 -5.96
C ARG A 111 -19.40 -0.96 -4.64
N ILE A 112 -19.06 0.25 -4.22
CA ILE A 112 -19.68 0.92 -3.06
C ILE A 112 -21.18 1.10 -3.26
N ALA A 113 -21.62 1.46 -4.48
CA ALA A 113 -23.04 1.61 -4.81
C ALA A 113 -23.85 0.32 -4.61
N GLN A 114 -23.23 -0.85 -4.83
CA GLN A 114 -23.89 -2.15 -4.62
C GLN A 114 -24.22 -2.41 -3.14
N GLY A 115 -23.53 -1.73 -2.22
CA GLY A 115 -23.79 -1.74 -0.77
C GLY A 115 -24.98 -0.87 -0.33
N ASN A 116 -25.75 -0.30 -1.26
CA ASN A 116 -26.93 0.52 -0.99
C ASN A 116 -26.63 1.84 -0.21
N VAL A 117 -25.42 2.37 -0.36
CA VAL A 117 -24.98 3.64 0.24
C VAL A 117 -25.13 4.79 -0.78
N ASN A 118 -25.59 5.95 -0.31
CA ASN A 118 -25.74 7.14 -1.17
C ASN A 118 -24.36 7.69 -1.58
N LYS A 119 -23.98 7.44 -2.83
CA LYS A 119 -22.70 7.84 -3.42
C LYS A 119 -22.72 9.15 -4.20
N ASP A 120 -23.88 9.80 -4.36
CA ASP A 120 -24.06 10.87 -5.35
C ASP A 120 -23.12 12.06 -5.11
N LYS A 121 -22.84 12.38 -3.84
CA LYS A 121 -21.93 13.47 -3.49
C LYS A 121 -20.47 13.12 -3.77
N ALA A 122 -20.03 11.91 -3.40
CA ALA A 122 -18.69 11.44 -3.67
C ALA A 122 -18.44 11.28 -5.18
N GLN A 123 -19.43 10.79 -5.92
CA GLN A 123 -19.37 10.70 -7.38
C GLN A 123 -19.25 12.09 -8.00
N LYS A 124 -20.08 13.07 -7.62
CA LYS A 124 -19.96 14.45 -8.10
C LYS A 124 -18.60 15.08 -7.77
N ALA A 125 -18.05 14.80 -6.60
CA ALA A 125 -16.74 15.29 -6.20
C ALA A 125 -15.62 14.68 -7.04
N ILE A 126 -15.70 13.39 -7.36
CA ILE A 126 -14.73 12.69 -8.22
C ILE A 126 -14.86 13.16 -9.68
N ASP A 127 -16.09 13.36 -10.18
CA ASP A 127 -16.33 13.92 -11.50
C ASP A 127 -15.76 15.35 -11.62
N GLU A 128 -15.88 16.16 -10.55
CA GLU A 128 -15.25 17.48 -10.49
C GLU A 128 -13.73 17.38 -10.48
N LEU A 129 -13.16 16.50 -9.64
CA LEU A 129 -11.72 16.29 -9.59
C LEU A 129 -11.17 15.88 -10.96
N SER A 130 -11.80 14.92 -11.64
CA SER A 130 -11.41 14.48 -12.98
C SER A 130 -11.48 15.62 -14.00
N ARG A 131 -12.50 16.49 -13.94
CA ARG A 131 -12.57 17.69 -14.80
C ARG A 131 -11.40 18.64 -14.55
N GLN A 132 -11.04 18.88 -13.30
CA GLN A 132 -9.90 19.73 -12.94
C GLN A 132 -8.57 19.14 -13.44
N ILE A 133 -8.38 17.83 -13.29
CA ILE A 133 -7.17 17.16 -13.77
C ILE A 133 -7.06 17.22 -15.30
N ASN A 134 -8.16 16.96 -16.01
CA ASN A 134 -8.20 17.08 -17.47
C ASN A 134 -7.90 18.51 -17.93
N GLY A 135 -8.42 19.52 -17.22
CA GLY A 135 -8.08 20.92 -17.49
C GLY A 135 -6.57 21.20 -17.35
N ILE A 136 -5.91 20.68 -16.31
CA ILE A 136 -4.45 20.81 -16.14
C ILE A 136 -3.69 20.06 -17.23
N ASN A 137 -4.14 18.87 -17.62
CA ASN A 137 -3.54 18.09 -18.69
C ASN A 137 -3.61 18.85 -20.03
N ASP A 138 -4.73 19.48 -20.35
CA ASP A 138 -4.90 20.27 -21.56
C ASP A 138 -4.01 21.52 -21.55
N LEU A 139 -3.99 22.27 -20.44
CA LEU A 139 -3.09 23.42 -20.27
C LEU A 139 -1.61 23.01 -20.39
N THR A 140 -1.24 21.85 -19.88
CA THR A 140 0.12 21.31 -20.04
C THR A 140 0.42 21.02 -21.51
N GLY A 141 -0.55 20.50 -22.25
CA GLY A 141 -0.46 20.33 -23.69
C GLY A 141 -0.25 21.64 -24.44
N GLU A 142 -1.01 22.68 -24.10
CA GLU A 142 -0.85 24.03 -24.67
C GLU A 142 0.54 24.61 -24.35
N ARG A 143 1.02 24.43 -23.13
CA ARG A 143 2.35 24.90 -22.69
C ARG A 143 3.48 24.25 -23.49
N LEU A 144 3.40 22.93 -23.70
CA LEU A 144 4.36 22.20 -24.54
C LEU A 144 4.30 22.65 -26.00
N ARG A 145 3.10 22.94 -26.52
CA ARG A 145 2.91 23.48 -27.87
C ARG A 145 3.50 24.88 -27.99
N ASN A 146 3.24 25.77 -27.04
CA ASN A 146 3.83 27.12 -27.01
C ASN A 146 5.36 27.05 -26.96
N ALA A 147 5.93 26.14 -26.16
CA ALA A 147 7.38 25.92 -26.12
C ALA A 147 7.94 25.44 -27.48
N SER A 148 7.23 24.53 -28.17
CA SER A 148 7.61 24.07 -29.51
C SER A 148 7.50 25.19 -30.55
N GLU A 149 6.45 26.02 -30.49
CA GLU A 149 6.27 27.17 -31.40
C GLU A 149 7.37 28.22 -31.17
N ALA A 150 7.74 28.50 -29.91
CA ALA A 150 8.83 29.40 -29.57
C ALA A 150 10.19 28.89 -30.08
N ALA A 151 10.47 27.60 -29.90
CA ALA A 151 11.70 26.97 -30.41
C ALA A 151 11.77 27.03 -31.95
N SER A 152 10.64 26.79 -32.63
CA SER A 152 10.55 26.94 -34.10
C SER A 152 10.78 28.38 -34.54
N ALA A 153 10.23 29.36 -33.82
CA ALA A 153 10.43 30.78 -34.11
C ALA A 153 11.91 31.17 -33.93
N LEU A 154 12.56 30.74 -32.84
CA LEU A 154 14.00 30.99 -32.64
C LEU A 154 14.87 30.35 -33.74
N ALA A 155 14.55 29.14 -34.19
CA ALA A 155 15.26 28.51 -35.30
C ALA A 155 15.07 29.29 -36.63
N GLN A 156 13.88 29.82 -36.88
CA GLN A 156 13.62 30.70 -38.03
C GLN A 156 14.39 32.03 -37.91
N LEU A 157 14.48 32.59 -36.70
CA LEU A 157 15.26 33.80 -36.43
C LEU A 157 16.75 33.58 -36.76
N ASP A 158 17.31 32.44 -36.37
CA ASP A 158 18.71 32.10 -36.61
C ASP A 158 19.00 31.90 -38.10
N SER A 159 18.11 31.21 -38.81
CA SER A 159 18.21 31.08 -40.27
C SER A 159 18.10 32.43 -40.98
N ALA A 160 17.19 33.30 -40.55
CA ALA A 160 16.99 34.62 -41.16
C ALA A 160 18.16 35.57 -40.86
N ARG A 161 18.76 35.47 -39.66
CA ARG A 161 19.99 36.16 -39.29
C ARG A 161 21.15 35.77 -40.22
N GLU A 162 21.35 34.48 -40.45
CA GLU A 162 22.45 34.00 -41.29
C GLU A 162 22.30 34.47 -42.74
N GLU A 163 21.08 34.45 -43.29
CA GLU A 163 20.79 35.02 -44.61
C GLU A 163 21.05 36.54 -44.66
N PHE A 164 20.65 37.27 -43.61
CA PHE A 164 20.90 38.71 -43.50
C PHE A 164 22.39 39.05 -43.45
N GLU A 165 23.17 38.36 -42.60
CA GLU A 165 24.60 38.59 -42.46
C GLU A 165 25.34 38.35 -43.79
N ARG A 166 25.00 37.28 -44.53
CA ARG A 166 25.58 37.03 -45.87
C ARG A 166 25.27 38.16 -46.86
N SER A 167 24.02 38.65 -46.88
CA SER A 167 23.60 39.70 -47.81
C SER A 167 24.24 41.05 -47.47
N VAL A 168 24.18 41.47 -46.21
CA VAL A 168 24.61 42.81 -45.79
C VAL A 168 26.13 42.92 -45.63
N SER A 169 26.85 41.85 -45.25
CA SER A 169 28.32 41.89 -45.22
C SER A 169 28.88 42.17 -46.61
N THR A 170 28.38 41.44 -47.63
CA THR A 170 28.80 41.64 -49.03
C THR A 170 28.53 43.07 -49.49
N GLU A 171 27.40 43.65 -49.08
CA GLU A 171 26.99 44.99 -49.46
C GLU A 171 27.78 46.08 -48.74
N ALA A 172 28.05 45.90 -47.45
CA ALA A 172 28.86 46.81 -46.66
C ALA A 172 30.33 46.82 -47.15
N ASP A 173 30.86 45.66 -47.52
CA ASP A 173 32.20 45.55 -48.10
C ASP A 173 32.29 46.18 -49.49
N ALA A 174 31.27 46.00 -50.33
CA ALA A 174 31.16 46.66 -51.63
C ALA A 174 31.07 48.18 -51.47
N ALA A 175 30.16 48.68 -50.62
CA ALA A 175 30.01 50.12 -50.36
C ALA A 175 31.28 50.74 -49.76
N LYS A 176 31.99 50.01 -48.89
CA LYS A 176 33.30 50.42 -48.37
C LYS A 176 34.35 50.50 -49.46
N SER A 177 34.37 49.52 -50.38
CA SER A 177 35.29 49.54 -51.52
C SER A 177 35.00 50.71 -52.45
N ASP A 178 33.73 50.94 -52.79
CA ASP A 178 33.29 52.07 -53.63
C ASP A 178 33.67 53.41 -52.98
N LEU A 179 33.47 53.55 -51.66
CA LEU A 179 33.89 54.73 -50.90
C LEU A 179 35.41 54.96 -50.99
N LEU A 180 36.22 53.91 -50.80
CA LEU A 180 37.68 54.02 -50.88
C LEU A 180 38.15 54.39 -52.29
N ILE A 181 37.57 53.77 -53.31
CA ILE A 181 37.87 54.07 -54.72
C ILE A 181 37.46 55.50 -55.07
N GLY A 182 36.28 55.94 -54.64
CA GLY A 182 35.80 57.31 -54.83
C GLY A 182 36.69 58.34 -54.15
N MET A 183 37.08 58.08 -52.89
CA MET A 183 38.01 58.94 -52.15
C MET A 183 39.40 59.02 -52.81
N GLU A 184 39.90 57.91 -53.36
CA GLU A 184 41.18 57.88 -54.06
C GLU A 184 41.10 58.55 -55.44
N GLY A 185 39.96 58.41 -56.13
CA GLY A 185 39.67 59.03 -57.42
C GLY A 185 39.54 60.56 -57.38
N ILE A 186 39.28 61.13 -56.20
CA ILE A 186 39.28 62.59 -55.98
C ILE A 186 40.69 63.19 -56.11
N LYS A 187 41.74 62.37 -55.94
CA LYS A 187 43.13 62.82 -55.89
C LYS A 187 43.60 63.31 -57.27
N GLY A 188 43.74 64.63 -57.42
CA GLY A 188 44.22 65.28 -58.65
C GLY A 188 43.14 65.90 -59.53
N LEU A 189 41.85 65.79 -59.15
CA LEU A 189 40.75 66.48 -59.82
C LEU A 189 40.67 67.97 -59.42
N THR A 190 40.20 68.84 -60.32
CA THR A 190 40.00 70.28 -60.05
C THR A 190 38.73 70.81 -60.72
N GLY A 191 38.15 71.89 -60.18
CA GLY A 191 36.95 72.52 -60.75
C GLY A 191 35.72 71.62 -60.71
N ASN A 192 34.89 71.65 -61.76
CA ASN A 192 33.61 70.92 -61.80
C ASN A 192 33.76 69.39 -61.65
N GLU A 193 34.88 68.79 -62.06
CA GLU A 193 35.12 67.35 -61.91
C GLU A 193 35.32 66.94 -60.45
N LEU A 194 35.96 67.82 -59.66
CA LEU A 194 36.13 67.63 -58.23
C LEU A 194 34.77 67.72 -57.50
N ASP A 195 33.94 68.70 -57.87
CA ASP A 195 32.61 68.88 -57.28
C ASP A 195 31.72 67.66 -57.52
N SER A 196 31.65 67.14 -58.76
CA SER A 196 30.86 65.93 -59.05
C SER A 196 31.40 64.66 -58.38
N ALA A 197 32.73 64.53 -58.24
CA ALA A 197 33.32 63.40 -57.52
C ALA A 197 33.03 63.46 -56.01
N LEU A 198 33.12 64.66 -55.41
CA LEU A 198 32.74 64.89 -54.01
C LEU A 198 31.25 64.63 -53.78
N GLU A 199 30.38 65.08 -54.68
CA GLU A 199 28.94 64.83 -54.63
C GLU A 199 28.65 63.33 -54.66
N THR A 200 29.34 62.56 -55.51
CA THR A 200 29.20 61.09 -55.56
C THR A 200 29.65 60.43 -54.25
N VAL A 201 30.82 60.79 -53.73
CA VAL A 201 31.36 60.19 -52.50
C VAL A 201 30.49 60.53 -51.28
N ILE A 202 30.03 61.78 -51.17
CA ILE A 202 29.26 62.25 -50.01
C ILE A 202 27.80 61.80 -50.09
N GLU A 203 27.13 61.98 -51.23
CA GLU A 203 25.69 61.76 -51.34
C GLU A 203 25.32 60.30 -51.67
N LYS A 204 26.25 59.52 -52.24
CA LYS A 204 25.99 58.13 -52.63
C LYS A 204 26.83 57.13 -51.84
N ASP A 205 28.15 57.19 -51.92
CA ASP A 205 29.02 56.12 -51.41
C ASP A 205 29.05 56.10 -49.87
N PHE A 206 29.19 57.27 -49.23
CA PHE A 206 29.14 57.40 -47.77
C PHE A 206 27.76 57.04 -47.21
N VAL A 207 26.69 57.54 -47.84
CA VAL A 207 25.31 57.24 -47.43
C VAL A 207 25.02 55.75 -47.54
N SER A 208 25.48 55.08 -48.61
CA SER A 208 25.29 53.64 -48.79
C SER A 208 26.04 52.83 -47.71
N PHE A 209 27.27 53.21 -47.39
CA PHE A 209 28.07 52.55 -46.35
C PHE A 209 27.48 52.76 -44.94
N ASP A 210 27.12 54.00 -44.59
CA ASP A 210 26.51 54.34 -43.30
C ASP A 210 25.19 53.60 -43.10
N LEU A 211 24.35 53.56 -44.14
CA LEU A 211 23.07 52.86 -44.10
C LEU A 211 23.23 51.34 -43.95
N ALA A 212 24.18 50.71 -44.65
CA ALA A 212 24.46 49.29 -44.51
C ALA A 212 24.91 48.94 -43.08
N ARG A 213 25.79 49.76 -42.49
CA ARG A 213 26.26 49.59 -41.10
C ARG A 213 25.17 49.87 -40.07
N GLY A 214 24.38 50.92 -40.27
CA GLY A 214 23.24 51.26 -39.44
C GLY A 214 22.19 50.16 -39.43
N LEU A 215 21.84 49.62 -40.61
CA LEU A 215 20.89 48.52 -40.73
C LEU A 215 21.41 47.24 -40.04
N GLN A 216 22.71 46.94 -40.15
CA GLN A 216 23.33 45.81 -39.44
C GLN A 216 23.19 45.95 -37.92
N ALA A 217 23.41 47.16 -37.39
CA ALA A 217 23.26 47.45 -35.96
C ALA A 217 21.79 47.32 -35.50
N ASP A 218 20.85 47.96 -36.22
CA ASP A 218 19.41 47.91 -35.91
C ASP A 218 18.90 46.45 -35.90
N ILE A 219 19.35 45.62 -36.84
CA ILE A 219 18.96 44.21 -36.92
C ILE A 219 19.56 43.37 -35.79
N ASN A 220 20.84 43.58 -35.46
CA ASN A 220 21.46 42.88 -34.33
C ASN A 220 20.75 43.23 -33.00
N GLU A 221 20.39 44.51 -32.81
CA GLU A 221 19.60 44.93 -31.65
C GLU A 221 18.20 44.27 -31.65
N THR A 222 17.55 44.20 -32.82
CA THR A 222 16.25 43.53 -32.99
C THR A 222 16.32 42.05 -32.63
N ILE A 223 17.34 41.32 -33.11
CA ILE A 223 17.56 39.90 -32.81
C ILE A 223 17.81 39.71 -31.31
N GLY A 224 18.64 40.57 -30.69
CA GLY A 224 18.90 40.55 -29.26
C GLY A 224 17.60 40.71 -28.45
N LEU A 225 16.77 41.68 -28.81
CA LEU A 225 15.48 41.91 -28.16
C LEU A 225 14.49 40.75 -28.36
N LEU A 226 14.46 40.11 -29.54
CA LEU A 226 13.62 38.93 -29.77
C LEU A 226 14.05 37.73 -28.92
N ARG A 227 15.36 37.53 -28.75
CA ARG A 227 15.91 36.52 -27.83
C ARG A 227 15.60 36.85 -26.37
N GLU A 228 15.64 38.12 -25.98
CA GLU A 228 15.19 38.57 -24.66
C GLU A 228 13.70 38.25 -24.47
N ILE A 229 12.83 38.64 -25.41
CA ILE A 229 11.39 38.37 -25.40
C ILE A 229 11.09 36.88 -25.18
N ALA A 230 11.84 35.99 -25.85
CA ALA A 230 11.67 34.55 -25.71
C ALA A 230 11.90 34.02 -24.28
N GLN A 231 12.61 34.77 -23.43
CA GLN A 231 12.95 34.42 -22.05
C GLN A 231 12.14 35.19 -20.99
N ILE A 232 11.28 36.12 -21.37
CA ILE A 232 10.51 36.92 -20.40
C ILE A 232 9.40 36.08 -19.77
N ASP A 233 9.42 35.91 -18.45
CA ASP A 233 8.39 35.17 -17.71
C ASP A 233 7.26 36.06 -17.13
N ASP A 234 7.31 37.38 -17.36
CA ASP A 234 6.42 38.37 -16.75
C ASP A 234 5.67 39.19 -17.80
N SER A 235 4.34 39.29 -17.67
CA SER A 235 3.48 39.97 -18.64
C SER A 235 3.77 41.48 -18.74
N SER A 236 4.12 42.14 -17.64
CA SER A 236 4.45 43.58 -17.65
C SER A 236 5.75 43.85 -18.41
N ARG A 237 6.79 43.05 -18.13
CA ARG A 237 8.06 43.08 -18.86
C ARG A 237 7.88 42.73 -20.33
N LEU A 238 7.01 41.79 -20.66
CA LEU A 238 6.71 41.41 -22.03
C LEU A 238 6.08 42.58 -22.79
N GLY A 239 5.13 43.29 -22.17
CA GLY A 239 4.53 44.50 -22.74
C GLY A 239 5.55 45.61 -23.00
N MET A 240 6.49 45.84 -22.07
CA MET A 240 7.56 46.81 -22.27
C MET A 240 8.51 46.42 -23.41
N ALA A 241 8.91 45.15 -23.47
CA ALA A 241 9.74 44.62 -24.55
C ALA A 241 9.01 44.68 -25.90
N GLY A 242 7.70 44.44 -25.93
CA GLY A 242 6.86 44.57 -27.12
C GLY A 242 6.80 45.99 -27.66
N ASN A 243 6.64 46.98 -26.79
CA ASN A 243 6.68 48.39 -27.20
C ASN A 243 8.06 48.77 -27.79
N ARG A 244 9.16 48.29 -27.18
CA ARG A 244 10.52 48.49 -27.70
C ARG A 244 10.69 47.83 -29.06
N PHE A 245 10.22 46.60 -29.21
CA PHE A 245 10.29 45.84 -30.45
C PHE A 245 9.50 46.52 -31.57
N GLN A 246 8.29 47.01 -31.29
CA GLN A 246 7.48 47.70 -32.28
C GLN A 246 8.14 49.00 -32.77
N ALA A 247 8.76 49.77 -31.86
CA ALA A 247 9.52 50.96 -32.22
C ALA A 247 10.76 50.61 -33.08
N MET A 248 11.46 49.53 -32.73
CA MET A 248 12.62 49.03 -33.49
C MET A 248 12.20 48.55 -34.88
N ALA A 249 11.12 47.78 -34.97
CA ALA A 249 10.57 47.27 -36.22
C ALA A 249 10.16 48.40 -37.17
N GLN A 250 9.58 49.49 -36.65
CA GLN A 250 9.28 50.68 -37.45
C GLN A 250 10.55 51.37 -37.97
N ARG A 251 11.59 51.47 -37.13
CA ARG A 251 12.89 52.03 -37.53
C ARG A 251 13.54 51.19 -38.62
N VAL A 252 13.64 49.88 -38.42
CA VAL A 252 14.19 48.91 -39.38
C VAL A 252 13.45 48.97 -40.72
N ARG A 253 12.11 49.02 -40.71
CA ARG A 253 11.30 49.16 -41.93
C ARG A 253 11.62 50.43 -42.70
N LYS A 254 11.84 51.55 -41.99
CA LYS A 254 12.25 52.81 -42.60
C LYS A 254 13.66 52.70 -43.19
N SER A 255 14.62 52.18 -42.42
CA SER A 255 16.01 51.99 -42.87
C SER A 255 16.08 51.13 -44.13
N ILE A 256 15.27 50.06 -44.21
CA ILE A 256 15.15 49.25 -45.44
C ILE A 256 14.50 50.00 -46.59
N ALA A 257 13.41 50.73 -46.35
CA ALA A 257 12.76 51.47 -47.41
C ALA A 257 13.69 52.53 -48.02
N ASP A 258 14.57 53.12 -47.21
CA ASP A 258 15.59 54.05 -47.68
C ASP A 258 16.74 53.30 -48.39
N ALA A 259 17.14 52.11 -47.92
CA ALA A 259 18.16 51.29 -48.56
C ALA A 259 17.73 50.78 -49.94
N GLU A 260 16.47 50.40 -50.11
CA GLU A 260 15.91 49.96 -51.39
C GLU A 260 15.81 51.09 -52.42
N LYS A 261 15.75 52.36 -52.00
CA LYS A 261 15.79 53.51 -52.92
C LYS A 261 17.20 53.76 -53.45
N LEU A 262 18.23 53.53 -52.64
CA LEU A 262 19.64 53.70 -52.99
C LEU A 262 20.16 52.53 -53.83
N ALA A 263 19.96 51.30 -53.36
CA ALA A 263 20.43 50.08 -54.01
C ALA A 263 19.45 48.93 -53.72
N PRO A 264 18.59 48.55 -54.68
CA PRO A 264 17.62 47.48 -54.49
C PRO A 264 18.28 46.12 -54.21
N ASN A 265 17.86 45.45 -53.13
CA ASN A 265 18.39 44.14 -52.75
C ASN A 265 17.29 43.25 -52.16
N GLU A 266 16.74 42.38 -53.00
CA GLU A 266 15.67 41.46 -52.60
C GLU A 266 16.10 40.46 -51.50
N GLY A 267 17.38 40.08 -51.46
CA GLY A 267 17.92 39.19 -50.42
C GLY A 267 17.83 39.82 -49.02
N ARG A 268 18.39 41.03 -48.89
CA ARG A 268 18.35 41.83 -47.65
C ARG A 268 16.92 42.13 -47.20
N LYS A 269 16.07 42.56 -48.14
CA LYS A 269 14.67 42.88 -47.84
C LYS A 269 13.91 41.65 -47.33
N LYS A 270 14.12 40.50 -47.97
CA LYS A 270 13.48 39.24 -47.56
C LYS A 270 13.97 38.80 -46.18
N SER A 271 15.28 38.77 -45.94
CA SER A 271 15.85 38.31 -44.68
C SER A 271 15.40 39.17 -43.50
N VAL A 272 15.36 40.50 -43.65
CA VAL A 272 14.86 41.37 -42.58
C VAL A 272 13.36 41.23 -42.36
N ASN A 273 12.56 41.11 -43.43
CA ASN A 273 11.13 40.86 -43.26
C ASN A 273 10.89 39.53 -42.52
N SER A 274 11.71 38.49 -42.78
CA SER A 274 11.68 37.24 -42.03
C SER A 274 12.05 37.43 -40.55
N ILE A 275 13.07 38.24 -40.23
CA ILE A 275 13.42 38.58 -38.84
C ILE A 275 12.25 39.28 -38.13
N LEU A 276 11.66 40.30 -38.75
CA LEU A 276 10.53 41.02 -38.17
C LEU A 276 9.29 40.12 -38.00
N ALA A 277 9.01 39.26 -38.98
CA ALA A 277 7.91 38.30 -38.91
C ALA A 277 8.08 37.26 -37.79
N THR A 278 9.31 37.05 -37.30
CA THR A 278 9.57 36.15 -36.17
C THR A 278 9.11 36.76 -34.84
N GLY A 279 9.05 38.09 -34.74
CA GLY A 279 8.49 38.79 -33.57
C GLY A 279 7.01 39.12 -33.68
N GLU A 280 6.50 39.32 -34.90
CA GLU A 280 5.15 39.77 -35.18
C GLU A 280 4.19 38.63 -35.55
N GLY A 281 2.88 38.88 -35.46
CA GLY A 281 1.84 37.92 -35.84
C GLY A 281 1.47 36.91 -34.75
N SER A 282 0.48 36.07 -35.02
CA SER A 282 -0.08 35.11 -34.05
C SER A 282 0.89 33.98 -33.67
N SER A 283 1.85 33.68 -34.54
CA SER A 283 2.92 32.71 -34.31
C SER A 283 4.27 33.37 -33.98
N GLY A 284 4.32 34.71 -33.91
CA GLY A 284 5.52 35.43 -33.52
C GLY A 284 5.84 35.26 -32.03
N LEU A 285 7.11 35.42 -31.67
CA LEU A 285 7.63 35.23 -30.32
C LEU A 285 6.86 36.03 -29.26
N MET A 286 6.39 37.23 -29.59
CA MET A 286 5.57 38.04 -28.68
C MET A 286 4.27 37.34 -28.30
N SER A 287 3.50 36.88 -29.30
CA SER A 287 2.21 36.23 -29.07
C SER A 287 2.36 34.85 -28.44
N VAL A 288 3.38 34.09 -28.85
CA VAL A 288 3.68 32.78 -28.25
C VAL A 288 4.08 32.94 -26.77
N ARG A 289 4.90 33.95 -26.44
CA ARG A 289 5.32 34.20 -25.06
C ARG A 289 4.16 34.67 -24.19
N ASP A 290 3.31 35.56 -24.70
CA ASP A 290 2.11 36.01 -24.00
C ASP A 290 1.18 34.84 -23.66
N ARG A 291 0.92 33.96 -24.65
CA ARG A 291 0.18 32.71 -24.41
C ARG A 291 0.86 31.81 -23.38
N ASP A 292 2.18 31.61 -23.44
CA ASP A 292 2.88 30.76 -22.48
C ASP A 292 2.78 31.28 -21.04
N ILE A 293 2.88 32.60 -20.84
CA ILE A 293 2.72 33.24 -19.52
C ILE A 293 1.29 33.01 -19.00
N ILE A 294 0.27 33.28 -19.82
CA ILE A 294 -1.14 33.08 -19.45
C ILE A 294 -1.43 31.61 -19.15
N THR A 295 -0.93 30.69 -19.97
CA THR A 295 -1.09 29.24 -19.75
C THR A 295 -0.41 28.81 -18.45
N ARG A 296 0.81 29.31 -18.13
CA ARG A 296 1.49 29.01 -16.86
C ARG A 296 0.70 29.51 -15.65
N GLU A 297 0.17 30.73 -15.71
CA GLU A 297 -0.68 31.28 -14.65
C GLU A 297 -1.96 30.45 -14.48
N SER A 298 -2.58 30.04 -15.60
CA SER A 298 -3.75 29.16 -15.60
C SER A 298 -3.47 27.79 -15.00
N VAL A 299 -2.28 27.21 -15.23
CA VAL A 299 -1.85 25.96 -14.58
C VAL A 299 -1.74 26.14 -13.07
N ILE A 300 -1.20 27.26 -12.58
CA ILE A 300 -1.10 27.54 -11.14
C ILE A 300 -2.50 27.66 -10.51
N VAL A 301 -3.42 28.36 -11.17
CA VAL A 301 -4.82 28.47 -10.72
C VAL A 301 -5.49 27.10 -10.75
N GLY A 302 -5.34 26.33 -11.83
CA GLY A 302 -5.88 24.98 -11.97
C GLY A 302 -5.37 24.03 -10.89
N LEU A 303 -4.08 24.08 -10.54
CA LEU A 303 -3.52 23.29 -9.43
C LEU A 303 -4.13 23.65 -8.07
N LYS A 304 -4.51 24.92 -7.87
CA LYS A 304 -5.22 25.36 -6.66
C LYS A 304 -6.65 24.83 -6.63
N GLU A 305 -7.36 24.89 -7.75
CA GLU A 305 -8.73 24.36 -7.90
C GLU A 305 -8.76 22.83 -7.75
N LEU A 306 -7.76 22.14 -8.31
CA LEU A 306 -7.52 20.71 -8.12
C LEU A 306 -7.40 20.34 -6.65
N ASN A 307 -6.55 21.05 -5.89
CA ASN A 307 -6.39 20.79 -4.46
C ASN A 307 -7.70 20.99 -3.69
N LEU A 308 -8.50 22.00 -4.07
CA LEU A 308 -9.81 22.23 -3.48
C LEU A 308 -10.79 21.09 -3.82
N ALA A 309 -10.81 20.62 -5.07
CA ALA A 309 -11.63 19.48 -5.49
C ALA A 309 -11.20 18.19 -4.76
N ALA A 310 -9.90 17.96 -4.59
CA ALA A 310 -9.36 16.83 -3.84
C ALA A 310 -9.79 16.85 -2.36
N GLU A 311 -9.80 18.03 -1.73
CA GLU A 311 -10.30 18.21 -0.38
C GLU A 311 -11.79 17.85 -0.28
N VAL A 312 -12.59 18.26 -1.26
CA VAL A 312 -14.02 17.91 -1.33
C VAL A 312 -14.20 16.39 -1.48
N VAL A 313 -13.42 15.74 -2.35
CA VAL A 313 -13.43 14.27 -2.48
C VAL A 313 -13.10 13.61 -1.15
N ARG A 314 -12.02 14.04 -0.48
CA ARG A 314 -11.64 13.48 0.83
C ARG A 314 -12.76 13.64 1.85
N LYS A 315 -13.40 14.81 1.91
CA LYS A 315 -14.52 15.09 2.81
C LYS A 315 -15.74 14.22 2.53
N GLU A 316 -16.13 14.06 1.27
CA GLU A 316 -17.28 13.24 0.91
C GLU A 316 -17.01 11.74 1.10
N VAL A 317 -15.79 11.27 0.83
CA VAL A 317 -15.36 9.89 1.11
C VAL A 317 -15.28 9.63 2.61
N GLU A 318 -14.77 10.56 3.42
CA GLU A 318 -14.82 10.47 4.89
C GLU A 318 -16.27 10.45 5.39
N GLY A 319 -17.16 11.21 4.74
CA GLY A 319 -18.60 11.16 4.97
C GLY A 319 -19.19 9.77 4.71
N LEU A 320 -18.79 9.10 3.62
CA LEU A 320 -19.18 7.72 3.32
C LEU A 320 -18.67 6.74 4.39
N VAL A 321 -17.40 6.86 4.80
CA VAL A 321 -16.81 6.02 5.85
C VAL A 321 -17.51 6.24 7.18
N LYS A 322 -17.80 7.49 7.56
CA LYS A 322 -18.53 7.81 8.80
C LYS A 322 -19.97 7.30 8.76
N GLY A 323 -20.65 7.41 7.62
CA GLY A 323 -21.98 6.84 7.43
C GLY A 323 -21.97 5.33 7.60
N ALA A 324 -21.12 4.62 6.86
CA ALA A 324 -21.00 3.17 6.94
C ALA A 324 -20.59 2.67 8.34
N ARG A 325 -19.65 3.37 9.00
CA ARG A 325 -19.22 3.05 10.37
C ARG A 325 -20.30 3.37 11.41
N GLY A 326 -21.02 4.48 11.24
CA GLY A 326 -22.14 4.87 12.11
C GLY A 326 -23.25 3.83 12.08
N GLU A 327 -23.64 3.40 10.88
CA GLU A 327 -24.62 2.33 10.72
C GLU A 327 -24.15 0.98 11.30
N ALA A 328 -22.85 0.65 11.19
CA ALA A 328 -22.29 -0.54 11.81
C ALA A 328 -22.28 -0.46 13.35
N LEU A 329 -22.04 0.74 13.91
CA LEU A 329 -22.10 0.98 15.35
C LEU A 329 -23.53 0.94 15.89
N GLU A 330 -24.51 1.47 15.14
CA GLU A 330 -25.94 1.35 15.46
C GLU A 330 -26.40 -0.11 15.40
N ALA A 331 -25.95 -0.87 14.39
CA ALA A 331 -26.21 -2.30 14.31
C ALA A 331 -25.58 -3.07 15.50
N LYS A 332 -24.36 -2.71 15.92
CA LYS A 332 -23.72 -3.26 17.11
C LYS A 332 -24.49 -2.93 18.40
N ALA A 333 -24.93 -1.68 18.56
CA ALA A 333 -25.72 -1.24 19.71
C ALA A 333 -27.08 -1.95 19.78
N SER A 334 -27.77 -2.07 18.63
CA SER A 334 -29.01 -2.84 18.49
C SER A 334 -28.79 -4.32 18.85
N THR A 335 -27.74 -4.95 18.31
CA THR A 335 -27.40 -6.35 18.61
C THR A 335 -27.09 -6.54 20.09
N SER A 336 -26.34 -5.61 20.71
CA SER A 336 -26.06 -5.64 22.15
C SER A 336 -27.33 -5.51 23.00
N ALA A 337 -28.25 -4.62 22.63
CA ALA A 337 -29.54 -4.46 23.31
C ALA A 337 -30.42 -5.71 23.16
N MET A 338 -30.43 -6.34 21.98
CA MET A 338 -31.14 -7.60 21.74
C MET A 338 -30.56 -8.76 22.56
N ILE A 339 -29.24 -8.83 22.69
CA ILE A 339 -28.56 -9.83 23.53
C ILE A 339 -28.90 -9.60 25.01
N GLU A 340 -28.87 -8.37 25.51
CA GLU A 340 -29.30 -8.05 26.87
C GLU A 340 -30.77 -8.41 27.12
N GLN A 341 -31.67 -8.03 26.22
CA GLN A 341 -33.08 -8.34 26.35
C GLN A 341 -33.33 -9.86 26.34
N SER A 342 -32.58 -10.61 25.51
CA SER A 342 -32.63 -12.07 25.48
C SER A 342 -32.10 -12.69 26.77
N LYS A 343 -31.03 -12.14 27.37
CA LYS A 343 -30.53 -12.56 28.69
C LYS A 343 -31.57 -12.34 29.79
N ILE A 344 -32.30 -11.22 29.77
CA ILE A 344 -33.37 -10.93 30.73
C ILE A 344 -34.52 -11.93 30.59
N TRP A 345 -34.98 -12.23 29.36
CA TRP A 345 -36.04 -13.21 29.13
C TRP A 345 -35.63 -14.64 29.52
N LEU A 346 -34.43 -15.07 29.14
CA LEU A 346 -33.91 -16.40 29.51
C LEU A 346 -33.66 -16.51 31.01
N GLY A 347 -33.12 -15.46 31.65
CA GLY A 347 -32.94 -15.39 33.10
C GLY A 347 -34.27 -15.41 33.86
N GLY A 348 -35.28 -14.66 33.38
CA GLY A 348 -36.62 -14.62 33.93
C GLY A 348 -37.37 -15.95 33.79
N LEU A 349 -37.28 -16.60 32.63
CA LEU A 349 -37.84 -17.95 32.41
C LEU A 349 -37.13 -19.01 33.26
N GLY A 350 -35.80 -18.92 33.39
CA GLY A 350 -35.01 -19.78 34.27
C GLY A 350 -35.43 -19.65 35.73
N LEU A 351 -35.44 -18.42 36.27
CA LEU A 351 -35.85 -18.15 37.65
C LEU A 351 -37.32 -18.55 37.90
N GLY A 352 -38.20 -18.25 36.95
CA GLY A 352 -39.61 -18.62 37.00
C GLY A 352 -39.82 -20.14 37.02
N SER A 353 -39.09 -20.89 36.18
CA SER A 353 -39.17 -22.35 36.15
C SER A 353 -38.72 -23.00 37.47
N VAL A 354 -37.67 -22.46 38.10
CA VAL A 354 -37.19 -22.92 39.41
C VAL A 354 -38.22 -22.62 40.50
N LEU A 355 -38.81 -21.42 40.52
CA LEU A 355 -39.84 -21.06 41.49
C LEU A 355 -41.10 -21.91 41.35
N VAL A 356 -41.53 -22.21 40.12
CA VAL A 356 -42.69 -23.07 39.88
C VAL A 356 -42.40 -24.52 40.26
N ALA A 357 -41.21 -25.04 39.97
CA ALA A 357 -40.78 -26.37 40.41
C ALA A 357 -40.73 -26.46 41.96
N LEU A 358 -40.25 -25.42 42.63
CA LEU A 358 -40.20 -25.32 44.09
C LEU A 358 -41.61 -25.28 44.70
N ALA A 359 -42.51 -24.49 44.10
CA ALA A 359 -43.91 -24.39 44.53
C ALA A 359 -44.68 -25.72 44.33
N LEU A 360 -44.50 -26.40 43.19
CA LEU A 360 -45.07 -27.73 42.93
C LEU A 360 -44.56 -28.77 43.93
N SER A 361 -43.27 -28.75 44.26
CA SER A 361 -42.67 -29.65 45.25
C SER A 361 -43.23 -29.41 46.66
N LEU A 362 -43.30 -28.15 47.11
CA LEU A 362 -43.72 -27.79 48.46
C LEU A 362 -45.23 -27.88 48.69
N ILE A 363 -46.05 -27.43 47.73
CA ILE A 363 -47.51 -27.33 47.87
C ILE A 363 -48.20 -28.64 47.47
N TYR A 364 -47.67 -29.35 46.47
CA TYR A 364 -48.36 -30.51 45.89
C TYR A 364 -47.76 -31.84 46.34
N VAL A 365 -46.45 -32.05 46.19
CA VAL A 365 -45.81 -33.35 46.47
C VAL A 365 -45.72 -33.65 47.97
N ARG A 366 -45.34 -32.66 48.78
CA ARG A 366 -45.10 -32.82 50.23
C ARG A 366 -46.36 -33.25 51.03
N PRO A 367 -47.53 -32.57 50.95
CA PRO A 367 -48.70 -32.99 51.73
C PRO A 367 -49.44 -34.19 51.12
N ALA A 368 -49.44 -34.34 49.78
CA ALA A 368 -50.29 -35.33 49.11
C ALA A 368 -49.69 -36.75 49.08
N ILE A 369 -48.36 -36.88 48.98
CA ILE A 369 -47.68 -38.18 48.85
C ILE A 369 -46.88 -38.48 50.11
N VAL A 370 -45.90 -37.65 50.46
CA VAL A 370 -44.96 -37.91 51.57
C VAL A 370 -45.68 -37.94 52.93
N GLY A 371 -46.58 -36.98 53.18
CA GLY A 371 -47.34 -36.92 54.43
C GLY A 371 -48.36 -38.05 54.62
N ARG A 372 -48.82 -38.70 53.56
CA ARG A 372 -49.76 -39.85 53.65
C ARG A 372 -48.99 -41.16 53.79
N LEU A 373 -47.87 -41.34 53.07
CA LEU A 373 -47.00 -42.50 53.24
C LEU A 373 -46.44 -42.62 54.66
N ASN A 374 -45.96 -41.52 55.25
CA ASN A 374 -45.43 -41.54 56.62
C ASN A 374 -46.49 -41.92 57.67
N ARG A 375 -47.76 -41.51 57.47
CA ARG A 375 -48.87 -41.88 58.36
C ARG A 375 -49.25 -43.36 58.21
N LEU A 376 -49.22 -43.88 57.00
CA LEU A 376 -49.46 -45.30 56.71
C LEU A 376 -48.33 -46.17 57.29
N TRP A 377 -47.07 -45.73 57.16
CA TRP A 377 -45.92 -46.38 57.79
C TRP A 377 -46.04 -46.44 59.32
N SER A 378 -46.39 -45.32 59.97
CA SER A 378 -46.57 -45.30 61.43
C SER A 378 -47.74 -46.16 61.90
N ALA A 379 -48.85 -46.23 61.14
CA ALA A 379 -50.00 -47.05 61.49
C ALA A 379 -49.74 -48.55 61.32
N THR A 380 -49.02 -48.93 60.25
CA THR A 380 -48.66 -50.34 59.99
C THR A 380 -47.69 -50.87 61.06
N ARG A 381 -46.77 -50.03 61.53
CA ARG A 381 -45.84 -50.36 62.63
C ARG A 381 -46.55 -50.54 63.97
N ALA A 382 -47.53 -49.69 64.28
CA ALA A 382 -48.31 -49.81 65.51
C ALA A 382 -49.23 -51.05 65.56
N ILE A 383 -49.77 -51.47 64.41
CA ILE A 383 -50.54 -52.73 64.28
C ILE A 383 -49.64 -53.96 64.47
N ALA A 384 -48.40 -53.91 63.95
CA ALA A 384 -47.41 -54.98 64.14
C ALA A 384 -46.94 -55.11 65.60
N ASP A 385 -46.90 -54.00 66.34
CA ASP A 385 -46.51 -53.95 67.77
C ASP A 385 -47.68 -54.30 68.74
N GLY A 386 -48.79 -54.85 68.23
CA GLY A 386 -49.88 -55.41 69.04
C GLY A 386 -50.93 -54.42 69.53
N GLN A 387 -50.93 -53.18 69.04
CA GLN A 387 -51.92 -52.17 69.39
C GLN A 387 -53.11 -52.20 68.41
N LEU A 388 -54.11 -53.04 68.72
CA LEU A 388 -55.23 -53.34 67.81
C LEU A 388 -56.33 -52.25 67.73
N GLU A 389 -56.14 -51.09 68.36
CA GLU A 389 -57.11 -49.97 68.33
C GLU A 389 -56.66 -48.77 67.45
N THR A 390 -55.59 -48.90 66.67
CA THR A 390 -55.12 -47.80 65.83
C THR A 390 -56.04 -47.52 64.64
N VAL A 391 -56.52 -46.28 64.53
CA VAL A 391 -57.37 -45.82 63.43
C VAL A 391 -56.52 -45.60 62.17
N VAL A 392 -56.71 -46.44 61.14
CA VAL A 392 -56.10 -46.27 59.82
C VAL A 392 -57.03 -45.38 58.97
N ASP A 393 -56.51 -44.25 58.46
CA ASP A 393 -57.25 -43.36 57.58
C ASP A 393 -57.43 -43.99 56.18
N THR A 394 -58.67 -44.34 55.84
CA THR A 394 -59.06 -45.00 54.57
C THR A 394 -59.70 -44.04 53.56
N LYS A 395 -59.75 -42.74 53.85
CA LYS A 395 -60.36 -41.77 52.92
C LYS A 395 -59.48 -41.52 51.70
N GLY A 396 -59.85 -42.09 50.56
CA GLY A 396 -59.27 -41.74 49.26
C GLY A 396 -59.57 -42.80 48.20
N ASN A 397 -59.28 -42.47 46.94
CA ASN A 397 -59.52 -43.33 45.78
C ASN A 397 -58.24 -43.52 44.94
N ASP A 398 -57.09 -43.56 45.63
CA ASP A 398 -55.73 -43.68 45.12
C ASP A 398 -55.03 -44.94 45.66
N GLU A 399 -53.84 -45.25 45.14
CA GLU A 399 -53.09 -46.48 45.46
C GLU A 399 -52.70 -46.57 46.95
N ILE A 400 -52.48 -45.43 47.61
CA ILE A 400 -52.19 -45.35 49.06
C ILE A 400 -53.42 -45.76 49.89
N SER A 401 -54.63 -45.43 49.43
CA SER A 401 -55.88 -45.80 50.11
C SER A 401 -56.24 -47.29 49.93
N ASP A 402 -55.86 -47.89 48.79
CA ASP A 402 -56.04 -49.33 48.58
C ASP A 402 -55.06 -50.14 49.44
N ILE A 403 -53.83 -49.66 49.67
CA ILE A 403 -52.89 -50.24 50.65
C ILE A 403 -53.47 -50.13 52.08
N SER A 404 -54.04 -48.98 52.48
CA SER A 404 -54.71 -48.84 53.79
C SER A 404 -55.89 -49.80 53.99
N LYS A 405 -56.65 -50.12 52.93
CA LYS A 405 -57.77 -51.09 52.99
C LYS A 405 -57.28 -52.54 53.09
N SER A 406 -56.19 -52.88 52.41
CA SER A 406 -55.55 -54.20 52.51
C SER A 406 -54.95 -54.47 53.90
N VAL A 407 -54.42 -53.43 54.56
CA VAL A 407 -53.93 -53.50 55.96
C VAL A 407 -55.08 -53.77 56.96
N LEU A 408 -56.31 -53.31 56.68
CA LEU A 408 -57.50 -53.65 57.47
C LEU A 408 -58.04 -55.07 57.20
N LEU A 409 -57.89 -55.59 55.98
CA LEU A 409 -58.29 -56.96 55.62
C LEU A 409 -57.41 -58.02 56.33
N PHE A 410 -56.16 -57.67 56.69
CA PHE A 410 -55.27 -58.49 57.50
C PHE A 410 -55.63 -58.51 59.00
N ARG A 411 -56.28 -57.45 59.51
CA ARG A 411 -56.79 -57.39 60.90
C ARG A 411 -57.97 -58.35 61.11
N ASP A 412 -58.83 -58.52 60.11
CA ASP A 412 -60.14 -59.19 60.27
C ASP A 412 -60.14 -60.71 59.98
N ASN A 413 -59.04 -61.30 59.50
CA ASN A 413 -58.94 -62.75 59.24
C ASN A 413 -58.19 -63.56 60.31
N ALA A 414 -57.90 -62.98 61.48
CA ALA A 414 -57.05 -63.62 62.49
C ALA A 414 -57.79 -64.44 63.58
N VAL A 415 -59.13 -64.50 63.65
CA VAL A 415 -59.81 -65.13 64.82
C VAL A 415 -60.98 -66.08 64.53
N ALA A 416 -61.46 -66.25 63.30
CA ALA A 416 -62.64 -67.08 63.04
C ALA A 416 -62.34 -68.42 62.33
N LEU A 417 -61.62 -69.34 62.98
CA LEU A 417 -61.89 -70.78 62.81
C LEU A 417 -61.33 -71.60 63.99
N ARG A 418 -61.96 -71.47 65.15
CA ARG A 418 -61.85 -72.43 66.26
C ARG A 418 -63.21 -73.07 66.51
N LYS A 419 -63.28 -74.37 66.19
CA LYS A 419 -64.25 -75.41 66.58
C LYS A 419 -65.59 -75.50 65.84
N ALA A 420 -65.85 -76.74 65.40
CA ALA A 420 -67.02 -77.36 64.77
C ALA A 420 -66.99 -77.30 63.24
N GLU A 421 -66.95 -78.40 62.49
CA GLU A 421 -67.61 -79.68 62.77
C GLU A 421 -66.67 -80.89 62.64
N GLU A 422 -66.68 -81.68 63.71
CA GLU A 422 -66.28 -83.07 63.77
C GLU A 422 -67.28 -83.91 62.98
N GLN A 423 -66.83 -84.64 61.96
CA GLN A 423 -67.12 -86.07 61.72
C GLN A 423 -66.71 -86.48 60.29
N LYS A 424 -65.41 -86.77 60.13
CA LYS A 424 -64.91 -87.83 59.24
C LYS A 424 -63.68 -88.46 59.91
N ILE A 425 -63.96 -89.22 60.97
CA ILE A 425 -63.13 -90.30 61.47
C ILE A 425 -63.62 -91.49 60.65
N GLU A 426 -62.89 -92.06 59.70
CA GLU A 426 -61.57 -92.70 59.73
C GLU A 426 -61.08 -92.73 58.26
N ASP A 427 -59.98 -92.04 57.91
CA ASP A 427 -59.03 -92.50 56.85
C ASP A 427 -57.83 -91.56 56.56
N ASP A 428 -57.81 -90.30 57.03
CA ASP A 428 -56.78 -89.32 56.58
C ASP A 428 -55.64 -89.02 57.59
N ALA A 429 -55.40 -89.88 58.57
CA ALA A 429 -54.24 -89.74 59.49
C ALA A 429 -52.88 -89.88 58.77
N LEU A 430 -52.85 -90.47 57.58
CA LEU A 430 -51.63 -90.62 56.76
C LEU A 430 -51.35 -89.40 55.86
N ALA A 431 -52.34 -88.57 55.53
CA ALA A 431 -52.17 -87.43 54.61
C ALA A 431 -51.62 -86.16 55.31
N LEU A 432 -52.00 -85.92 56.56
CA LEU A 432 -51.54 -84.75 57.32
C LEU A 432 -50.07 -84.85 57.73
N GLN A 433 -49.60 -86.07 58.00
CA GLN A 433 -48.21 -86.35 58.30
C GLN A 433 -47.35 -86.16 57.04
N ARG A 434 -47.76 -86.72 55.89
CA ARG A 434 -47.13 -86.48 54.58
C ARG A 434 -47.10 -84.99 54.17
N ARG A 435 -48.17 -84.21 54.43
CA ARG A 435 -48.21 -82.77 54.09
C ARG A 435 -47.35 -81.91 55.04
N ARG A 436 -47.30 -82.22 56.34
CA ARG A 436 -46.41 -81.52 57.28
C ARG A 436 -44.95 -81.85 57.03
N GLU A 437 -44.64 -83.10 56.71
CA GLU A 437 -43.30 -83.53 56.32
C GLU A 437 -42.90 -82.87 54.99
N MET A 438 -43.73 -82.91 53.94
CA MET A 438 -43.44 -82.20 52.67
C MET A 438 -43.29 -80.69 52.82
N MET A 439 -44.15 -80.00 53.59
CA MET A 439 -44.04 -78.54 53.77
C MET A 439 -42.84 -78.12 54.62
N LYS A 440 -42.44 -78.96 55.59
CA LYS A 440 -41.21 -78.75 56.36
C LYS A 440 -39.97 -78.98 55.49
N GLU A 441 -39.97 -80.05 54.71
CA GLU A 441 -38.90 -80.40 53.76
C GLU A 441 -38.75 -79.32 52.66
N LEU A 442 -39.86 -78.79 52.14
CA LEU A 442 -39.89 -77.66 51.20
C LEU A 442 -39.35 -76.37 51.86
N GLY A 443 -39.82 -76.04 53.06
CA GLY A 443 -39.42 -74.84 53.79
C GLY A 443 -37.94 -74.83 54.16
N ASP A 444 -37.42 -75.97 54.60
CA ASP A 444 -36.00 -76.13 54.94
C ASP A 444 -35.12 -76.09 53.66
N ALA A 445 -35.53 -76.76 52.58
CA ALA A 445 -34.74 -76.84 51.35
C ALA A 445 -34.75 -75.58 50.48
N PHE A 446 -35.90 -74.91 50.31
CA PHE A 446 -36.01 -73.68 49.53
C PHE A 446 -35.73 -72.43 50.37
N GLY A 447 -36.04 -72.44 51.67
CA GLY A 447 -35.89 -71.27 52.54
C GLY A 447 -34.45 -70.78 52.64
N GLU A 448 -33.48 -71.70 52.75
CA GLU A 448 -32.05 -71.33 52.76
C GLU A 448 -31.60 -70.71 51.44
N VAL A 449 -32.02 -71.29 50.31
CA VAL A 449 -31.64 -70.84 48.97
C VAL A 449 -32.28 -69.48 48.62
N VAL A 450 -33.55 -69.29 48.94
CA VAL A 450 -34.26 -68.02 48.70
C VAL A 450 -33.74 -66.91 49.63
N ALA A 451 -33.43 -67.22 50.88
CA ALA A 451 -32.80 -66.25 51.79
C ALA A 451 -31.41 -65.83 51.32
N ALA A 452 -30.61 -66.77 50.81
CA ALA A 452 -29.31 -66.48 50.19
C ALA A 452 -29.46 -65.61 48.94
N ALA A 453 -30.39 -65.93 48.04
CA ALA A 453 -30.66 -65.13 46.84
C ALA A 453 -31.17 -63.71 47.18
N ALA A 454 -32.02 -63.57 48.20
CA ALA A 454 -32.49 -62.26 48.68
C ALA A 454 -31.35 -61.42 49.30
N ALA A 455 -30.33 -62.08 49.85
CA ALA A 455 -29.10 -61.45 50.34
C ALA A 455 -28.05 -61.20 49.23
N GLY A 456 -28.34 -61.59 47.97
CA GLY A 456 -27.45 -61.42 46.82
C GLY A 456 -26.48 -62.58 46.56
N ASP A 457 -26.55 -63.68 47.33
CA ASP A 457 -25.81 -64.91 47.07
C ASP A 457 -26.63 -65.85 46.19
N PHE A 458 -26.38 -65.77 44.87
CA PHE A 458 -27.03 -66.64 43.88
C PHE A 458 -26.30 -67.97 43.66
N SER A 459 -25.24 -68.31 44.44
CA SER A 459 -24.48 -69.55 44.25
C SER A 459 -25.15 -70.80 44.84
N ARG A 460 -26.12 -70.60 45.73
CA ARG A 460 -26.86 -71.68 46.39
C ARG A 460 -27.84 -72.35 45.44
N ARG A 461 -28.02 -73.67 45.60
CA ARG A 461 -28.93 -74.49 44.81
C ARG A 461 -29.76 -75.38 45.72
N VAL A 462 -31.01 -75.65 45.33
CA VAL A 462 -31.87 -76.63 45.98
C VAL A 462 -31.32 -78.00 45.63
N ALA A 463 -30.62 -78.63 46.57
CA ALA A 463 -30.02 -79.97 46.41
C ALA A 463 -30.94 -81.11 46.89
N ALA A 464 -32.07 -80.77 47.53
CA ALA A 464 -33.04 -81.74 48.01
C ALA A 464 -33.75 -82.44 46.83
N THR A 465 -33.86 -83.75 46.91
CA THR A 465 -34.68 -84.56 45.97
C THR A 465 -35.97 -84.92 46.66
N PHE A 466 -37.09 -84.47 46.10
CA PHE A 466 -38.41 -84.72 46.67
C PHE A 466 -39.04 -85.96 46.04
N ALA A 467 -39.92 -86.63 46.79
CA ALA A 467 -40.71 -87.74 46.24
C ALA A 467 -41.75 -87.27 45.20
N ASP A 468 -42.09 -85.98 45.22
CA ASP A 468 -43.05 -85.35 44.30
C ASP A 468 -42.32 -84.80 43.04
N PRO A 469 -42.67 -85.28 41.83
CA PRO A 469 -42.12 -84.76 40.58
C PRO A 469 -42.32 -83.26 40.36
N GLU A 470 -43.42 -82.68 40.84
CA GLU A 470 -43.72 -81.24 40.67
C GLU A 470 -42.78 -80.39 41.52
N LEU A 471 -42.40 -80.86 42.72
CA LEU A 471 -41.45 -80.17 43.59
C LEU A 471 -40.02 -80.22 43.04
N ASN A 472 -39.64 -81.33 42.39
CA ASN A 472 -38.35 -81.41 41.68
C ASN A 472 -38.33 -80.46 40.47
N ALA A 473 -39.41 -80.37 39.69
CA ALA A 473 -39.51 -79.41 38.57
C ALA A 473 -39.44 -77.94 39.04
N LEU A 474 -40.02 -77.63 40.20
CA LEU A 474 -39.89 -76.31 40.83
C LEU A 474 -38.46 -76.04 41.31
N ALA A 475 -37.79 -77.02 41.93
CA ALA A 475 -36.39 -76.92 42.35
C ALA A 475 -35.46 -76.67 41.15
N GLU A 476 -35.66 -77.38 40.04
CA GLU A 476 -34.94 -77.16 38.78
C GLU A 476 -35.20 -75.76 38.21
N SER A 477 -36.46 -75.29 38.22
CA SER A 477 -36.81 -73.96 37.73
C SER A 477 -36.16 -72.84 38.58
N VAL A 478 -36.15 -72.99 39.91
CA VAL A 478 -35.48 -72.05 40.82
C VAL A 478 -33.97 -72.08 40.61
N ASN A 479 -33.37 -73.28 40.49
CA ASN A 479 -31.94 -73.43 40.23
C ASN A 479 -31.53 -72.80 38.88
N SER A 480 -32.33 -72.97 37.83
CA SER A 480 -32.10 -72.38 36.50
C SER A 480 -32.23 -70.85 36.51
N LEU A 481 -33.21 -70.31 37.26
CA LEU A 481 -33.34 -68.87 37.46
C LEU A 481 -32.12 -68.30 38.20
N LEU A 482 -31.69 -68.94 39.29
CA LEU A 482 -30.51 -68.52 40.04
C LEU A 482 -29.23 -68.63 39.21
N GLU A 483 -29.09 -69.66 38.39
CA GLU A 483 -27.98 -69.83 37.46
C GLU A 483 -27.94 -68.71 36.40
N THR A 484 -29.10 -68.35 35.84
CA THR A 484 -29.19 -67.24 34.87
C THR A 484 -28.87 -65.90 35.51
N VAL A 485 -29.38 -65.64 36.72
CA VAL A 485 -29.12 -64.40 37.47
C VAL A 485 -27.65 -64.31 37.89
N GLN A 486 -27.09 -65.40 38.42
CA GLN A 486 -25.68 -65.49 38.82
C GLN A 486 -24.75 -65.30 37.63
N GLY A 487 -25.03 -65.97 36.51
CA GLY A 487 -24.24 -65.84 35.28
C GLY A 487 -24.30 -64.43 34.71
N GLY A 488 -25.52 -63.91 34.49
CA GLY A 488 -25.72 -62.59 33.88
C GLY A 488 -25.15 -61.44 34.70
N LEU A 489 -25.36 -61.43 36.03
CA LEU A 489 -24.79 -60.41 36.90
C LEU A 489 -23.28 -60.61 37.12
N GLY A 490 -22.82 -61.85 37.31
CA GLY A 490 -21.41 -62.16 37.52
C GLY A 490 -20.55 -61.73 36.35
N GLU A 491 -20.91 -62.14 35.13
CA GLU A 491 -20.19 -61.79 33.90
C GLU A 491 -20.23 -60.27 33.63
N THR A 492 -21.36 -59.61 33.89
CA THR A 492 -21.46 -58.14 33.76
C THR A 492 -20.55 -57.43 34.77
N CYS A 493 -20.52 -57.89 36.03
CA CYS A 493 -19.64 -57.36 37.06
C CYS A 493 -18.15 -57.56 36.71
N GLU A 494 -17.79 -58.72 36.17
CA GLU A 494 -16.43 -58.99 35.69
C GLU A 494 -16.03 -58.03 34.56
N VAL A 495 -16.89 -57.85 33.55
CA VAL A 495 -16.61 -56.93 32.44
C VAL A 495 -16.50 -55.49 32.91
N LEU A 496 -17.38 -55.02 33.81
CA LEU A 496 -17.28 -53.68 34.38
C LEU A 496 -16.02 -53.49 35.24
N ALA A 497 -15.59 -54.53 35.97
CA ALA A 497 -14.34 -54.51 36.71
C ALA A 497 -13.13 -54.40 35.76
N GLU A 498 -13.10 -55.18 34.69
CA GLU A 498 -12.08 -55.13 33.64
C GLU A 498 -12.05 -53.75 32.95
N LEU A 499 -13.21 -53.17 32.61
CA LEU A 499 -13.30 -51.81 32.07
C LEU A 499 -12.73 -50.76 33.03
N SER A 500 -13.04 -50.88 34.33
CA SER A 500 -12.50 -49.97 35.36
C SER A 500 -10.98 -50.11 35.55
N ALA A 501 -10.43 -51.30 35.27
CA ALA A 501 -9.00 -51.57 35.28
C ALA A 501 -8.29 -51.15 33.97
N GLY A 502 -9.04 -50.62 33.00
CA GLY A 502 -8.53 -50.18 31.70
C GLY A 502 -8.47 -51.28 30.64
N HIS A 503 -9.08 -52.44 30.85
CA HIS A 503 -9.19 -53.52 29.88
C HIS A 503 -10.46 -53.35 29.03
N LEU A 504 -10.35 -52.57 27.96
CA LEU A 504 -11.48 -52.19 27.10
C LEU A 504 -11.89 -53.28 26.11
N SER A 505 -11.12 -54.36 25.99
CA SER A 505 -11.39 -55.47 25.08
C SER A 505 -12.39 -56.50 25.60
N THR A 506 -12.70 -56.49 26.90
CA THR A 506 -13.55 -57.51 27.53
C THR A 506 -15.03 -57.24 27.23
N ARG A 507 -15.82 -58.30 27.01
CA ARG A 507 -17.26 -58.23 26.68
C ARG A 507 -18.03 -59.33 27.39
N VAL A 508 -19.32 -59.08 27.64
CA VAL A 508 -20.27 -60.08 28.11
C VAL A 508 -20.59 -61.01 26.94
N ALA A 509 -20.14 -62.26 27.01
CA ALA A 509 -20.25 -63.29 25.96
C ALA A 509 -21.48 -64.19 26.11
N GLY A 510 -22.00 -64.36 27.33
CA GLY A 510 -23.15 -65.24 27.62
C GLY A 510 -24.39 -65.02 26.75
N LEU A 511 -25.17 -66.09 26.56
CA LEU A 511 -26.44 -66.08 25.83
C LEU A 511 -27.59 -65.82 26.80
N TYR A 512 -27.99 -64.56 26.90
CA TYR A 512 -29.08 -64.11 27.79
C TYR A 512 -30.34 -63.73 27.01
N GLN A 513 -31.48 -63.69 27.70
CA GLN A 513 -32.78 -63.30 27.14
C GLN A 513 -33.46 -62.26 28.06
N GLY A 514 -34.40 -61.49 27.51
CA GLY A 514 -35.15 -60.48 28.27
C GLY A 514 -34.24 -59.39 28.85
N ALA A 515 -34.45 -59.02 30.11
CA ALA A 515 -33.71 -57.95 30.79
C ALA A 515 -32.19 -58.20 30.87
N PHE A 516 -31.73 -59.45 30.91
CA PHE A 516 -30.30 -59.77 30.93
C PHE A 516 -29.63 -59.62 29.56
N ALA A 517 -30.39 -59.78 28.47
CA ALA A 517 -29.89 -59.44 27.13
C ALA A 517 -29.70 -57.93 26.99
N GLU A 518 -30.65 -57.14 27.46
CA GLU A 518 -30.55 -55.67 27.48
C GLU A 518 -29.37 -55.18 28.35
N LEU A 519 -29.13 -55.83 29.50
CA LEU A 519 -27.96 -55.54 30.35
C LEU A 519 -26.63 -55.85 29.65
N LYS A 520 -26.54 -57.00 28.95
CA LYS A 520 -25.39 -57.37 28.13
C LYS A 520 -25.15 -56.33 27.04
N ASP A 521 -26.18 -56.00 26.27
CA ASP A 521 -26.08 -55.08 25.13
C ASP A 521 -25.71 -53.66 25.61
N GLY A 522 -26.30 -53.19 26.71
CA GLY A 522 -25.94 -51.91 27.32
C GLY A 522 -24.50 -51.86 27.84
N THR A 523 -24.03 -52.95 28.46
CA THR A 523 -22.63 -53.04 28.96
C THR A 523 -21.62 -53.11 27.83
N ASN A 524 -21.90 -53.92 26.80
CA ASN A 524 -21.04 -54.03 25.63
C ASN A 524 -21.05 -52.75 24.79
N GLY A 525 -22.20 -52.09 24.64
CA GLY A 525 -22.31 -50.80 23.96
C GLY A 525 -21.53 -49.69 24.68
N LEU A 526 -21.55 -49.68 26.03
CA LEU A 526 -20.70 -48.78 26.81
C LEU A 526 -19.21 -49.05 26.56
N ALA A 527 -18.79 -50.32 26.60
CA ALA A 527 -17.42 -50.72 26.32
C ALA A 527 -16.95 -50.29 24.92
N GLU A 528 -17.80 -50.46 23.90
CA GLU A 528 -17.54 -50.06 22.51
C GLU A 528 -17.40 -48.55 22.36
N GLU A 529 -18.29 -47.74 22.94
CA GLU A 529 -18.19 -46.28 22.87
C GLU A 529 -16.96 -45.72 23.61
N PHE A 530 -16.60 -46.31 24.76
CA PHE A 530 -15.38 -45.94 25.48
C PHE A 530 -14.12 -46.30 24.68
N GLU A 531 -14.06 -47.51 24.13
CA GLU A 531 -12.96 -47.98 23.27
C GLU A 531 -12.81 -47.07 22.04
N SER A 532 -13.92 -46.79 21.33
CA SER A 532 -13.94 -45.93 20.15
C SER A 532 -13.51 -44.50 20.46
N THR A 533 -13.96 -43.94 21.58
CA THR A 533 -13.62 -42.57 21.98
C THR A 533 -12.16 -42.44 22.36
N LEU A 534 -11.60 -43.40 23.11
CA LEU A 534 -10.18 -43.39 23.46
C LEU A 534 -9.27 -43.67 22.26
N ALA A 535 -9.71 -44.50 21.30
CA ALA A 535 -8.99 -44.70 20.04
C ALA A 535 -8.93 -43.40 19.21
N ARG A 536 -10.07 -42.72 19.00
CA ARG A 536 -10.12 -41.41 18.33
C ARG A 536 -9.26 -40.36 19.02
N LEU A 537 -9.23 -40.38 20.36
CA LEU A 537 -8.36 -39.47 21.13
C LEU A 537 -6.88 -39.78 20.89
N SER A 538 -6.50 -41.06 20.86
CA SER A 538 -5.13 -41.50 20.55
C SER A 538 -4.69 -41.00 19.17
N ASP A 539 -5.54 -41.14 18.15
CA ASP A 539 -5.25 -40.67 16.79
C ASP A 539 -5.09 -39.16 16.74
N THR A 540 -5.96 -38.43 17.46
CA THR A 540 -5.88 -36.96 17.55
C THR A 540 -4.57 -36.51 18.21
N VAL A 541 -4.16 -37.16 19.30
CA VAL A 541 -2.89 -36.88 19.99
C VAL A 541 -1.68 -37.17 19.08
N ALA A 542 -1.72 -38.26 18.32
CA ALA A 542 -0.66 -38.58 17.34
C ALA A 542 -0.58 -37.53 16.21
N ALA A 543 -1.72 -37.08 15.68
CA ALA A 543 -1.79 -36.04 14.67
C ALA A 543 -1.25 -34.69 15.20
N VAL A 544 -1.61 -34.31 16.44
CA VAL A 544 -1.09 -33.11 17.10
C VAL A 544 0.43 -33.19 17.25
N ARG A 545 0.97 -34.32 17.70
CA ARG A 545 2.43 -34.51 17.81
C ARG A 545 3.15 -34.34 16.47
N SER A 546 2.58 -34.92 15.42
CA SER A 546 3.14 -34.79 14.06
C SER A 546 3.16 -33.33 13.60
N ALA A 547 2.05 -32.61 13.78
CA ALA A 547 1.96 -31.19 13.43
C ALA A 547 2.93 -30.33 14.27
N THR A 548 3.07 -30.61 15.57
CA THR A 548 4.04 -29.92 16.43
C THR A 548 5.49 -30.13 15.97
N SER A 549 5.84 -31.33 15.52
CA SER A 549 7.18 -31.62 14.96
C SER A 549 7.43 -30.85 13.67
N GLU A 550 6.46 -30.80 12.76
CA GLU A 550 6.58 -30.05 11.50
C GLU A 550 6.72 -28.53 11.76
N ILE A 551 5.97 -28.01 12.74
CA ILE A 551 6.11 -26.60 13.15
C ILE A 551 7.49 -26.36 13.77
N LEU A 552 8.03 -27.28 14.58
CA LEU A 552 9.36 -27.15 15.16
C LEU A 552 10.46 -27.07 14.10
N ASP A 553 10.37 -27.90 13.06
CA ASP A 553 11.30 -27.85 11.92
C ASP A 553 11.19 -26.49 11.21
N GLY A 554 9.97 -26.00 10.97
CA GLY A 554 9.73 -24.68 10.37
C GLY A 554 10.22 -23.51 11.22
N VAL A 555 10.10 -23.58 12.54
CA VAL A 555 10.63 -22.57 13.48
C VAL A 555 12.16 -22.60 13.50
N THR A 556 12.77 -23.77 13.36
CA THR A 556 14.23 -23.92 13.28
C THR A 556 14.77 -23.29 11.98
N ASP A 557 14.13 -23.54 10.84
CA ASP A 557 14.44 -22.87 9.56
C ASP A 557 14.28 -21.34 9.68
N LEU A 558 13.18 -20.89 10.30
CA LEU A 558 12.96 -19.46 10.54
C LEU A 558 14.06 -18.83 11.41
N ALA A 559 14.56 -19.54 12.41
CA ALA A 559 15.65 -19.08 13.27
C ALA A 559 16.97 -18.90 12.49
N GLU A 560 17.31 -19.86 11.62
CA GLU A 560 18.49 -19.80 10.76
C GLU A 560 18.39 -18.62 9.79
N ARG A 561 17.25 -18.49 9.09
CA ARG A 561 16.99 -17.37 8.17
C ARG A 561 17.00 -16.00 8.85
N THR A 562 16.45 -15.90 10.06
CA THR A 562 16.49 -14.65 10.85
C THR A 562 17.92 -14.24 11.21
N THR A 563 18.79 -15.24 11.45
CA THR A 563 20.22 -15.01 11.73
C THR A 563 20.95 -14.55 10.47
N GLU A 564 20.69 -15.18 9.32
CA GLU A 564 21.23 -14.75 8.03
C GLU A 564 20.79 -13.33 7.66
N GLU A 565 19.51 -13.02 7.87
CA GLU A 565 18.94 -11.69 7.63
C GLU A 565 19.59 -10.62 8.51
N SER A 566 19.82 -10.92 9.79
CA SER A 566 20.54 -10.02 10.70
C SER A 566 21.97 -9.73 10.24
N ASN A 567 22.66 -10.75 9.73
CA ASN A 567 24.00 -10.58 9.16
C ASN A 567 23.97 -9.73 7.88
N ALA A 568 22.99 -9.96 7.01
CA ALA A 568 22.80 -9.18 5.79
C ALA A 568 22.49 -7.71 6.09
N VAL A 569 21.63 -7.43 7.07
CA VAL A 569 21.34 -6.08 7.57
C VAL A 569 22.61 -5.41 8.07
N SER A 570 23.42 -6.08 8.89
CA SER A 570 24.67 -5.52 9.41
C SER A 570 25.68 -5.18 8.28
N MET A 571 25.81 -6.08 7.29
CA MET A 571 26.66 -5.84 6.12
C MET A 571 26.16 -4.66 5.28
N ALA A 572 24.85 -4.58 5.04
CA ALA A 572 24.25 -3.50 4.27
C ALA A 572 24.44 -2.15 4.97
N THR A 573 24.24 -2.07 6.28
CA THR A 573 24.49 -0.85 7.08
C THR A 573 25.94 -0.38 6.96
N ASN A 574 26.91 -1.30 7.03
CA ASN A 574 28.32 -0.96 6.86
C ASN A 574 28.63 -0.45 5.44
N GLN A 575 28.06 -1.08 4.41
CA GLN A 575 28.23 -0.66 3.02
C GLN A 575 27.59 0.69 2.74
N LEU A 576 26.39 0.96 3.28
CA LEU A 576 25.74 2.26 3.19
C LEU A 576 26.51 3.35 3.92
N GLY A 577 27.10 3.05 5.08
CA GLY A 577 27.98 3.98 5.78
C GLY A 577 29.20 4.37 4.94
N ALA A 578 29.85 3.39 4.30
CA ALA A 578 30.95 3.64 3.38
C ALA A 578 30.50 4.46 2.15
N PHE A 579 29.34 4.11 1.59
CA PHE A 579 28.76 4.79 0.44
C PHE A 579 28.40 6.26 0.74
N ALA A 580 27.76 6.52 1.88
CA ALA A 580 27.50 7.87 2.40
C ALA A 580 28.80 8.69 2.51
N GLY A 581 29.87 8.06 2.98
CA GLY A 581 31.21 8.65 3.05
C GLY A 581 31.72 9.07 1.68
N THR A 582 31.62 8.21 0.66
CA THR A 582 31.99 8.54 -0.73
C THR A 582 31.14 9.66 -1.31
N VAL A 583 29.82 9.66 -1.10
CA VAL A 583 28.93 10.73 -1.58
C VAL A 583 29.31 12.09 -0.97
N LYS A 584 29.58 12.13 0.34
CA LYS A 584 30.06 13.33 1.02
C LYS A 584 31.40 13.81 0.47
N LYS A 585 32.32 12.88 0.19
CA LYS A 585 33.61 13.18 -0.42
C LYS A 585 33.43 13.78 -1.81
N THR A 586 32.59 13.20 -2.67
CA THR A 586 32.27 13.72 -4.01
C THR A 586 31.68 15.12 -3.96
N ALA A 587 30.77 15.41 -3.02
CA ALA A 587 30.23 16.76 -2.84
C ALA A 587 31.32 17.78 -2.46
N SER A 588 32.26 17.38 -1.59
CA SER A 588 33.39 18.22 -1.21
C SER A 588 34.38 18.44 -2.36
N GLU A 589 34.68 17.41 -3.14
CA GLU A 589 35.58 17.49 -4.29
C GLU A 589 34.97 18.37 -5.41
N ALA A 590 33.66 18.26 -5.66
CA ALA A 590 32.96 19.15 -6.57
C ALA A 590 33.02 20.62 -6.11
N ALA A 591 32.85 20.88 -4.81
CA ALA A 591 32.99 22.22 -4.25
C ALA A 591 34.41 22.78 -4.38
N GLN A 592 35.42 21.94 -4.15
CA GLN A 592 36.81 22.32 -4.37
C GLN A 592 37.11 22.63 -5.84
N ALA A 593 36.60 21.80 -6.76
CA ALA A 593 36.74 22.01 -8.20
C ALA A 593 36.07 23.31 -8.66
N MET A 594 34.91 23.69 -8.10
CA MET A 594 34.29 25.00 -8.36
C MET A 594 35.21 26.16 -7.96
N GLY A 595 35.80 26.13 -6.76
CA GLY A 595 36.73 27.18 -6.35
C GLY A 595 37.98 27.28 -7.23
N MET A 596 38.46 26.14 -7.74
CA MET A 596 39.56 26.12 -8.72
C MET A 596 39.14 26.71 -10.07
N ALA A 597 37.92 26.43 -10.52
CA ALA A 597 37.34 26.97 -11.75
C ALA A 597 37.20 28.50 -11.66
N GLU A 598 36.61 29.03 -10.57
CA GLU A 598 36.50 30.48 -10.33
C GLU A 598 37.88 31.17 -10.36
N SER A 599 38.88 30.56 -9.73
CA SER A 599 40.25 31.09 -9.77
C SER A 599 40.86 31.07 -11.18
N ALA A 600 40.55 30.06 -11.99
CA ALA A 600 41.00 29.98 -13.38
C ALA A 600 40.30 31.02 -14.26
N GLU A 601 39.01 31.24 -14.06
CA GLU A 601 38.22 32.27 -14.74
C GLU A 601 38.80 33.66 -14.49
N GLN A 602 39.06 34.01 -13.23
CA GLN A 602 39.66 35.29 -12.86
C GLN A 602 41.03 35.50 -13.53
N ARG A 603 41.86 34.46 -13.61
CA ARG A 603 43.16 34.53 -14.28
C ARG A 603 43.00 34.69 -15.79
N ALA A 604 42.03 34.01 -16.40
CA ALA A 604 41.76 34.13 -17.83
C ALA A 604 41.24 35.54 -18.18
N GLN A 605 40.30 36.09 -17.42
CA GLN A 605 39.81 37.47 -17.56
C GLN A 605 40.94 38.50 -17.40
N GLN A 606 41.83 38.29 -16.43
CA GLN A 606 43.01 39.14 -16.26
C GLN A 606 43.99 39.02 -17.46
N GLY A 607 44.13 37.82 -18.03
CA GLY A 607 44.89 37.57 -19.26
C GLY A 607 44.30 38.31 -20.45
N GLU A 608 42.99 38.22 -20.65
CA GLU A 608 42.24 38.94 -21.70
C GLU A 608 42.48 40.45 -21.62
N LYS A 609 42.43 41.04 -20.42
CA LYS A 609 42.71 42.47 -20.22
C LYS A 609 44.14 42.86 -20.59
N VAL A 610 45.12 42.01 -20.31
CA VAL A 610 46.54 42.23 -20.67
C VAL A 610 46.72 42.14 -22.18
N VAL A 611 46.10 41.15 -22.83
CA VAL A 611 46.13 40.96 -24.29
C VAL A 611 45.46 42.14 -25.00
N SER A 612 44.30 42.61 -24.54
CA SER A 612 43.63 43.81 -25.04
C SER A 612 44.54 45.05 -24.95
N SER A 613 45.23 45.24 -23.83
CA SER A 613 46.19 46.34 -23.67
C SER A 613 47.39 46.22 -24.61
N ALA A 614 47.86 44.99 -24.88
CA ALA A 614 48.93 44.71 -25.82
C ALA A 614 48.50 44.98 -27.27
N LEU A 615 47.26 44.63 -27.62
CA LEU A 615 46.66 44.90 -28.93
C LEU A 615 46.59 46.42 -29.20
N ASP A 616 46.10 47.20 -28.23
CA ASP A 616 46.09 48.66 -28.29
C ASP A 616 47.50 49.25 -28.49
N ALA A 617 48.50 48.71 -27.78
CA ALA A 617 49.89 49.13 -27.95
C ALA A 617 50.41 48.82 -29.37
N MET A 618 50.09 47.65 -29.92
CA MET A 618 50.47 47.28 -31.29
C MET A 618 49.78 48.16 -32.34
N HIS A 619 48.50 48.50 -32.17
CA HIS A 619 47.81 49.46 -33.03
C HIS A 619 48.47 50.83 -33.02
N ARG A 620 48.88 51.32 -31.84
CA ARG A 620 49.63 52.58 -31.71
C ARG A 620 51.00 52.52 -32.38
N ILE A 621 51.73 51.41 -32.24
CA ILE A 621 53.02 51.20 -32.92
C ILE A 621 52.83 51.18 -34.44
N ARG A 622 51.79 50.50 -34.93
CA ARG A 622 51.44 50.45 -36.35
C ARG A 622 51.14 51.85 -36.90
N ALA A 623 50.32 52.63 -36.19
CA ALA A 623 50.01 54.01 -36.55
C ALA A 623 51.27 54.91 -36.53
N SER A 624 52.13 54.77 -35.52
CA SER A 624 53.40 55.49 -35.45
C SER A 624 54.35 55.11 -36.60
N SER A 625 54.39 53.84 -36.99
CA SER A 625 55.23 53.36 -38.10
C SER A 625 54.76 53.91 -39.44
N ASN A 626 53.44 54.00 -39.66
CA ASN A 626 52.88 54.67 -40.85
C ASN A 626 53.28 56.15 -40.90
N LYS A 627 53.17 56.86 -39.77
CA LYS A 627 53.59 58.26 -39.65
C LYS A 627 55.07 58.44 -40.00
N ILE A 628 55.93 57.53 -39.53
CA ILE A 628 57.36 57.55 -39.86
C ILE A 628 57.54 57.33 -41.37
N SER A 629 56.84 56.37 -41.98
CA SER A 629 56.91 56.11 -43.42
C SER A 629 56.55 57.35 -44.26
N GLU A 630 55.50 58.08 -43.87
CA GLU A 630 55.13 59.37 -44.49
C GLU A 630 56.25 60.42 -44.39
N VAL A 631 56.89 60.55 -43.22
CA VAL A 631 58.00 61.48 -43.01
C VAL A 631 59.21 61.09 -43.86
N ILE A 632 59.53 59.80 -43.97
CA ILE A 632 60.65 59.32 -44.80
C ILE A 632 60.38 59.60 -46.29
N ALA A 633 59.14 59.39 -46.76
CA ALA A 633 58.75 59.74 -48.12
C ALA A 633 58.91 61.25 -48.39
N MET A 634 58.53 62.10 -47.43
CA MET A 634 58.74 63.55 -47.52
C MET A 634 60.23 63.93 -47.56
N ILE A 635 61.08 63.26 -46.78
CA ILE A 635 62.54 63.53 -46.79
C ILE A 635 63.15 63.12 -48.15
N ASP A 636 62.74 61.98 -48.71
CA ASP A 636 63.17 61.56 -50.05
C ASP A 636 62.75 62.57 -51.13
N GLU A 637 61.53 63.10 -51.03
CA GLU A 637 61.05 64.18 -51.91
C GLU A 637 61.87 65.47 -51.77
N ILE A 638 62.18 65.89 -50.53
CA ILE A 638 63.05 67.06 -50.28
C ILE A 638 64.45 66.82 -50.86
N ALA A 639 65.01 65.62 -50.71
CA ALA A 639 66.30 65.25 -51.27
C ALA A 639 66.27 65.32 -52.81
N PHE A 640 65.20 64.84 -53.44
CA PHE A 640 65.00 64.93 -54.88
C PHE A 640 64.89 66.39 -55.37
N GLN A 641 64.10 67.22 -54.70
CA GLN A 641 63.98 68.65 -54.99
C GLN A 641 65.32 69.38 -54.82
N THR A 642 66.08 69.06 -53.77
CA THR A 642 67.42 69.62 -53.52
C THR A 642 68.41 69.21 -54.61
N ASN A 643 68.36 67.97 -55.07
CA ASN A 643 69.17 67.48 -56.19
C ASN A 643 68.83 68.20 -57.52
N LEU A 644 67.55 68.51 -57.77
CA LEU A 644 67.13 69.32 -58.93
C LEU A 644 67.57 70.78 -58.83
N LEU A 645 67.46 71.40 -57.64
CA LEU A 645 67.96 72.76 -57.39
C LEU A 645 69.47 72.85 -57.59
N ALA A 646 70.22 71.87 -57.08
CA ALA A 646 71.67 71.78 -57.24
C ALA A 646 72.06 71.58 -58.71
N LEU A 647 71.29 70.79 -59.48
CA LEU A 647 71.48 70.66 -60.92
C LEU A 647 71.27 72.01 -61.63
N ASN A 648 70.19 72.72 -61.32
CA ASN A 648 69.92 74.05 -61.89
C ASN A 648 71.03 75.05 -61.54
N ALA A 649 71.52 75.03 -60.30
CA ALA A 649 72.64 75.88 -59.87
C ALA A 649 73.95 75.52 -60.57
N ALA A 650 74.24 74.23 -60.79
CA ALA A 650 75.41 73.79 -61.54
C ALA A 650 75.35 74.24 -63.01
N VAL A 651 74.17 74.21 -63.63
CA VAL A 651 73.92 74.71 -64.99
C VAL A 651 74.17 76.22 -65.06
N GLU A 652 73.63 76.99 -64.11
CA GLU A 652 73.81 78.45 -64.11
C GLU A 652 75.25 78.85 -63.78
N ALA A 653 75.95 78.09 -62.92
CA ALA A 653 77.38 78.26 -62.66
C ALA A 653 78.23 77.97 -63.92
N ALA A 654 77.89 76.95 -64.71
CA ALA A 654 78.53 76.69 -65.99
C ALA A 654 78.26 77.81 -67.01
N ARG A 655 77.07 78.41 -66.97
CA ARG A 655 76.67 79.54 -67.82
C ARG A 655 77.42 80.84 -67.48
N ALA A 656 77.79 81.04 -66.22
CA ALA A 656 78.57 82.19 -65.74
C ALA A 656 80.09 82.08 -66.04
N GLY A 657 80.57 80.97 -66.61
CA GLY A 657 81.98 80.80 -67.01
C GLY A 657 82.96 80.83 -65.83
N ASP A 658 84.07 81.57 -65.97
CA ASP A 658 85.14 81.60 -64.96
C ASP A 658 84.72 82.20 -63.61
N SER A 659 83.75 83.12 -63.62
CA SER A 659 83.18 83.72 -62.40
C SER A 659 82.31 82.75 -61.60
N GLY A 660 81.85 81.65 -62.22
CA GLY A 660 80.97 80.65 -61.62
C GLY A 660 81.66 79.44 -60.99
N ARG A 661 82.99 79.30 -61.09
CA ARG A 661 83.72 78.08 -60.65
C ARG A 661 83.49 77.73 -59.18
N GLY A 662 83.46 78.73 -58.28
CA GLY A 662 83.19 78.51 -56.86
C GLY A 662 81.76 78.01 -56.61
N PHE A 663 80.77 78.55 -57.34
CA PHE A 663 79.38 78.11 -57.27
C PHE A 663 79.18 76.70 -57.83
N ALA A 664 79.90 76.32 -58.89
CA ALA A 664 79.83 74.99 -59.49
C ALA A 664 80.29 73.89 -58.50
N VAL A 665 81.34 74.15 -57.71
CA VAL A 665 81.81 73.21 -56.67
C VAL A 665 80.78 73.05 -55.57
N VAL A 666 80.19 74.15 -55.07
CA VAL A 666 79.13 74.10 -54.06
C VAL A 666 77.91 73.35 -54.59
N ALA A 667 77.49 73.61 -55.84
CA ALA A 667 76.37 72.91 -56.46
C ALA A 667 76.62 71.40 -56.61
N ALA A 668 77.85 70.97 -56.96
CA ALA A 668 78.21 69.56 -57.00
C ALA A 668 78.18 68.90 -55.61
N GLU A 669 78.65 69.60 -54.57
CA GLU A 669 78.64 69.10 -53.19
C GLU A 669 77.21 68.98 -52.64
N VAL A 670 76.36 69.99 -52.87
CA VAL A 670 74.93 69.96 -52.50
C VAL A 670 74.21 68.82 -53.23
N ARG A 671 74.55 68.57 -54.50
CA ARG A 671 73.99 67.45 -55.26
C ARG A 671 74.41 66.10 -54.69
N SER A 672 75.68 65.95 -54.34
CA SER A 672 76.23 64.75 -53.69
C SER A 672 75.55 64.48 -52.34
N LEU A 673 75.36 65.53 -51.53
CA LEU A 673 74.65 65.46 -50.25
C LEU A 673 73.19 65.05 -50.44
N ALA A 674 72.49 65.65 -51.41
CA ALA A 674 71.10 65.31 -51.73
C ALA A 674 70.96 63.84 -52.17
N LYS A 675 71.87 63.33 -53.00
CA LYS A 675 71.89 61.91 -53.37
C LYS A 675 72.10 61.00 -52.15
N ARG A 676 73.08 61.32 -51.30
CA ARG A 676 73.34 60.56 -50.06
C ARG A 676 72.14 60.56 -49.11
N SER A 677 71.40 61.67 -49.02
CA SER A 677 70.17 61.75 -48.25
C SER A 677 69.06 60.88 -48.83
N ALA A 678 68.89 60.84 -50.16
CA ALA A 678 67.90 59.97 -50.82
C ALA A 678 68.24 58.48 -50.63
N ASP A 679 69.51 58.10 -50.76
CA ASP A 679 69.97 56.72 -50.52
C ASP A 679 69.71 56.32 -49.06
N ALA A 680 70.05 57.19 -48.09
CA ALA A 680 69.79 56.95 -46.67
C ALA A 680 68.29 56.89 -46.33
N SER A 681 67.46 57.74 -46.93
CA SER A 681 66.00 57.69 -46.77
C SER A 681 65.42 56.39 -47.29
N ASN A 682 65.91 55.88 -48.43
CA ASN A 682 65.47 54.59 -48.97
C ASN A 682 65.85 53.41 -48.07
N ASP A 683 67.05 53.42 -47.49
CA ASP A 683 67.46 52.40 -46.52
C ASP A 683 66.56 52.41 -45.27
N VAL A 684 66.23 53.60 -44.73
CA VAL A 684 65.30 53.73 -43.59
C VAL A 684 63.90 53.29 -43.98
N LYS A 685 63.43 53.66 -45.18
CA LYS A 685 62.12 53.23 -45.71
C LYS A 685 61.99 51.71 -45.70
N ARG A 686 63.03 51.01 -46.18
CA ARG A 686 63.07 49.53 -46.22
C ARG A 686 63.03 48.91 -44.81
N LEU A 687 63.72 49.51 -43.84
CA LEU A 687 63.68 49.08 -42.44
C LEU A 687 62.30 49.30 -41.80
N VAL A 688 61.65 50.42 -42.10
CA VAL A 688 60.30 50.74 -41.61
C VAL A 688 59.25 49.82 -42.22
N GLU A 689 59.35 49.48 -43.52
CA GLU A 689 58.49 48.49 -44.18
C GLU A 689 58.63 47.10 -43.55
N ALA A 690 59.86 46.66 -43.27
CA ALA A 690 60.10 45.40 -42.57
C ALA A 690 59.48 45.40 -41.16
N ALA A 691 59.68 46.47 -40.38
CA ALA A 691 59.06 46.63 -39.07
C ALA A 691 57.52 46.66 -39.14
N HIS A 692 56.94 47.19 -40.21
CA HIS A 692 55.49 47.17 -40.43
C HIS A 692 54.98 45.74 -40.62
N GLY A 693 55.72 44.91 -41.36
CA GLY A 693 55.44 43.48 -41.52
C GLY A 693 55.47 42.74 -40.19
N ASP A 694 56.51 42.95 -39.38
CA ASP A 694 56.66 42.32 -38.07
C ASP A 694 55.54 42.73 -37.10
N VAL A 695 55.14 44.00 -37.10
CA VAL A 695 54.01 44.50 -36.29
C VAL A 695 52.69 43.89 -36.75
N ALA A 696 52.47 43.72 -38.07
CA ALA A 696 51.25 43.09 -38.58
C ALA A 696 51.14 41.62 -38.15
N VAL A 697 52.24 40.86 -38.19
CA VAL A 697 52.29 39.49 -37.65
C VAL A 697 52.04 39.50 -36.14
N GLY A 698 52.64 40.45 -35.41
CA GLY A 698 52.44 40.61 -33.96
C GLY A 698 50.98 40.88 -33.59
N VAL A 699 50.27 41.72 -34.33
CA VAL A 699 48.82 41.96 -34.13
C VAL A 699 48.03 40.67 -34.28
N GLY A 700 48.27 39.90 -35.36
CA GLY A 700 47.55 38.64 -35.58
C GLY A 700 47.75 37.61 -34.46
N LEU A 701 48.96 37.46 -33.94
CA LEU A 701 49.24 36.56 -32.81
C LEU A 701 48.54 37.00 -31.51
N VAL A 702 48.44 38.31 -31.27
CA VAL A 702 47.75 38.87 -30.10
C VAL A 702 46.24 38.69 -30.21
N GLU A 703 45.66 38.89 -31.41
CA GLU A 703 44.24 38.60 -31.69
C GLU A 703 43.91 37.11 -31.50
N GLU A 704 44.74 36.21 -32.01
CA GLU A 704 44.59 34.77 -31.80
C GLU A 704 44.65 34.43 -30.30
N THR A 705 45.61 34.99 -29.57
CA THR A 705 45.72 34.81 -28.11
C THR A 705 44.47 35.32 -27.39
N SER A 706 43.87 36.43 -27.84
CA SER A 706 42.62 36.95 -27.28
C SER A 706 41.48 35.95 -27.41
N SER A 707 41.31 35.37 -28.60
CA SER A 707 40.26 34.35 -28.86
C SER A 707 40.45 33.07 -28.03
N MET A 708 41.71 32.70 -27.73
CA MET A 708 42.01 31.57 -26.85
C MET A 708 41.56 31.84 -25.41
N PHE A 709 41.77 33.06 -24.89
CA PHE A 709 41.29 33.42 -23.55
C PHE A 709 39.77 33.43 -23.46
N GLU A 710 39.06 33.95 -24.47
CA GLU A 710 37.59 33.85 -24.53
C GLU A 710 37.11 32.40 -24.50
N SER A 711 37.75 31.51 -25.26
CA SER A 711 37.43 30.07 -25.28
C SER A 711 37.70 29.38 -23.93
N ILE A 712 38.75 29.79 -23.22
CA ILE A 712 39.06 29.30 -21.87
C ILE A 712 37.96 29.74 -20.89
N VAL A 713 37.54 31.01 -20.91
CA VAL A 713 36.47 31.51 -20.05
C VAL A 713 35.16 30.75 -20.29
N ALA A 714 34.80 30.52 -21.56
CA ALA A 714 33.63 29.70 -21.90
C ALA A 714 33.73 28.27 -21.33
N SER A 715 34.88 27.61 -21.51
CA SER A 715 35.11 26.25 -21.01
C SER A 715 35.06 26.16 -19.47
N VAL A 716 35.55 27.19 -18.77
CA VAL A 716 35.50 27.26 -17.31
C VAL A 716 34.06 27.45 -16.82
N ASN A 717 33.24 28.25 -17.50
CA ASN A 717 31.82 28.40 -17.18
C ASN A 717 31.06 27.07 -17.31
N ASP A 718 31.31 26.31 -18.37
CA ASP A 718 30.73 24.97 -18.54
C ASP A 718 31.14 24.02 -17.40
N LEU A 719 32.41 24.06 -17.00
CA LEU A 719 32.94 23.25 -15.90
C LEU A 719 32.29 23.62 -14.56
N THR A 720 32.07 24.91 -14.29
CA THR A 720 31.34 25.39 -13.11
C THR A 720 29.89 24.88 -13.10
N GLY A 721 29.22 24.90 -14.26
CA GLY A 721 27.87 24.33 -14.42
C GLY A 721 27.82 22.84 -14.10
N LEU A 722 28.76 22.06 -14.63
CA LEU A 722 28.88 20.62 -14.36
C LEU A 722 29.14 20.34 -12.87
N MET A 723 30.05 21.05 -12.24
CA MET A 723 30.36 20.85 -10.82
C MET A 723 29.18 21.19 -9.90
N ASN A 724 28.40 22.22 -10.25
CA ASN A 724 27.17 22.54 -9.54
C ASN A 724 26.14 21.38 -9.66
N GLY A 725 25.98 20.82 -10.86
CA GLY A 725 25.14 19.64 -11.08
C GLY A 725 25.58 18.40 -10.28
N ILE A 726 26.89 18.13 -10.21
CA ILE A 726 27.44 17.04 -9.39
C ILE A 726 27.17 17.28 -7.90
N SER A 727 27.40 18.51 -7.41
CA SER A 727 27.15 18.89 -6.02
C SER A 727 25.68 18.72 -5.63
N GLN A 728 24.76 19.13 -6.50
CA GLN A 728 23.33 18.93 -6.29
C GLN A 728 22.95 17.45 -6.27
N THR A 729 23.45 16.66 -7.23
CA THR A 729 23.22 15.21 -7.30
C THR A 729 23.74 14.50 -6.05
N ALA A 730 24.94 14.85 -5.59
CA ALA A 730 25.53 14.28 -4.38
C ALA A 730 24.72 14.62 -3.12
N ARG A 731 24.13 15.82 -3.03
CA ARG A 731 23.22 16.18 -1.92
C ARG A 731 21.92 15.35 -1.95
N SER A 732 21.34 15.14 -3.13
CA SER A 732 20.17 14.27 -3.28
C SER A 732 20.50 12.83 -2.89
N GLN A 733 21.61 12.28 -3.39
CA GLN A 733 22.07 10.93 -3.03
C GLN A 733 22.31 10.79 -1.52
N ALA A 734 22.84 11.81 -0.84
CA ALA A 734 23.01 11.77 0.61
C ALA A 734 21.65 11.70 1.35
N SER A 735 20.64 12.38 0.84
CA SER A 735 19.26 12.27 1.35
C SER A 735 18.69 10.88 1.11
N ASP A 736 18.87 10.32 -0.10
CA ASP A 736 18.37 8.99 -0.45
C ASP A 736 19.02 7.92 0.43
N VAL A 737 20.33 8.01 0.68
CA VAL A 737 21.04 7.11 1.59
C VAL A 737 20.51 7.21 3.03
N SER A 738 20.12 8.41 3.48
CA SER A 738 19.48 8.56 4.80
C SER A 738 18.13 7.85 4.86
N THR A 739 17.34 7.90 3.77
CA THR A 739 16.06 7.19 3.69
C THR A 739 16.27 5.68 3.71
N ILE A 740 17.19 5.17 2.90
CA ILE A 740 17.53 3.73 2.85
C ILE A 740 18.02 3.27 4.24
N ASN A 741 18.83 4.08 4.93
CA ASN A 741 19.30 3.73 6.27
C ASN A 741 18.14 3.56 7.28
N ASN A 742 17.10 4.38 7.18
CA ASN A 742 15.90 4.23 8.02
C ASN A 742 15.09 2.97 7.65
N GLU A 743 15.01 2.62 6.36
CA GLU A 743 14.35 1.38 5.93
C GLU A 743 15.08 0.14 6.44
N ILE A 744 16.42 0.14 6.41
CA ILE A 744 17.24 -0.94 6.95
C ILE A 744 17.08 -1.08 8.47
N ASP A 745 16.96 0.03 9.20
CA ASP A 745 16.66 0.00 10.65
C ASP A 745 15.31 -0.67 10.93
N GLY A 746 14.32 -0.44 10.05
CA GLY A 746 13.04 -1.14 10.07
C GLY A 746 13.19 -2.65 9.89
N ILE A 747 13.99 -3.10 8.92
CA ILE A 747 14.29 -4.53 8.70
C ILE A 747 15.00 -5.12 9.92
N GLY A 748 15.97 -4.40 10.50
CA GLY A 748 16.65 -4.82 11.73
C GLY A 748 15.68 -5.01 12.90
N THR A 749 14.70 -4.12 13.04
CA THR A 749 13.64 -4.26 14.05
C THR A 749 12.78 -5.50 13.81
N MET A 750 12.42 -5.79 12.55
CA MET A 750 11.67 -7.00 12.19
C MET A 750 12.46 -8.27 12.47
N ALA A 751 13.76 -8.31 12.16
CA ALA A 751 14.62 -9.44 12.48
C ALA A 751 14.66 -9.72 13.99
N HIS A 752 14.73 -8.68 14.83
CA HIS A 752 14.64 -8.82 16.28
C HIS A 752 13.27 -9.34 16.75
N GLN A 753 12.16 -8.88 16.15
CA GLN A 753 10.83 -9.40 16.45
C GLN A 753 10.68 -10.86 16.04
N ASN A 754 11.21 -11.25 14.89
CA ASN A 754 11.22 -12.63 14.43
C ASN A 754 12.03 -13.53 15.37
N ALA A 755 13.19 -13.08 15.86
CA ALA A 755 13.97 -13.82 16.85
C ALA A 755 13.18 -14.04 18.15
N ALA A 756 12.48 -13.00 18.65
CA ALA A 756 11.61 -13.13 19.82
C ALA A 756 10.44 -14.09 19.58
N LEU A 757 9.81 -14.03 18.40
CA LEU A 757 8.73 -14.94 18.01
C LEU A 757 9.21 -16.38 17.92
N VAL A 758 10.42 -16.62 17.41
CA VAL A 758 11.05 -17.94 17.37
C VAL A 758 11.25 -18.49 18.78
N GLU A 759 11.76 -17.68 19.72
CA GLU A 759 11.91 -18.09 21.12
C GLU A 759 10.57 -18.41 21.79
N GLU A 760 9.56 -17.55 21.60
CA GLU A 760 8.21 -17.74 22.16
C GLU A 760 7.55 -19.00 21.59
N THR A 761 7.67 -19.20 20.27
CA THR A 761 7.08 -20.36 19.59
C THR A 761 7.78 -21.65 20.02
N ASN A 762 9.11 -21.66 20.16
CA ASN A 762 9.83 -22.81 20.69
C ASN A 762 9.38 -23.17 22.11
N ALA A 763 9.14 -22.19 22.97
CA ALA A 763 8.62 -22.42 24.32
C ALA A 763 7.20 -23.02 24.29
N ALA A 764 6.32 -22.52 23.41
CA ALA A 764 4.97 -23.04 23.24
C ALA A 764 4.95 -24.47 22.67
N LEU A 765 5.84 -24.79 21.73
CA LEU A 765 5.99 -26.14 21.17
C LEU A 765 6.50 -27.12 22.21
N ALA A 766 7.50 -26.74 23.02
CA ALA A 766 7.99 -27.58 24.11
C ALA A 766 6.90 -27.92 25.15
N LEU A 767 6.05 -26.94 25.47
CA LEU A 767 4.89 -27.17 26.35
C LEU A 767 3.86 -28.11 25.71
N THR A 768 3.61 -27.95 24.40
CA THR A 768 2.66 -28.77 23.64
C THR A 768 3.14 -30.22 23.52
N ASP A 769 4.44 -30.43 23.28
CA ASP A 769 5.04 -31.76 23.25
C ASP A 769 4.90 -32.46 24.61
N GLU A 770 5.16 -31.75 25.71
CA GLU A 770 5.00 -32.30 27.06
C GLU A 770 3.54 -32.69 27.36
N GLN A 771 2.57 -31.86 26.97
CA GLN A 771 1.14 -32.18 27.14
C GLN A 771 0.72 -33.39 26.29
N THR A 772 1.22 -33.47 25.06
CA THR A 772 0.93 -34.57 24.13
C THR A 772 1.52 -35.88 24.63
N ARG A 773 2.73 -35.83 25.21
CA ARG A 773 3.37 -36.96 25.88
C ARG A 773 2.58 -37.43 27.09
N ALA A 774 2.13 -36.52 27.95
CA ALA A 774 1.30 -36.84 29.11
C ALA A 774 -0.04 -37.49 28.71
N LEU A 775 -0.71 -36.97 27.68
CA LEU A 775 -1.94 -37.56 27.13
C LEU A 775 -1.70 -38.97 26.58
N THR A 776 -0.59 -39.16 25.85
CA THR A 776 -0.19 -40.48 25.34
C THR A 776 0.02 -41.48 26.48
N GLU A 777 0.67 -41.06 27.57
CA GLU A 777 0.85 -41.91 28.76
C GLU A 777 -0.50 -42.27 29.41
N HIS A 778 -1.41 -41.31 29.54
CA HIS A 778 -2.75 -41.54 30.09
C HIS A 778 -3.57 -42.52 29.26
N ILE A 779 -3.53 -42.41 27.92
CA ILE A 779 -4.21 -43.32 27.01
C ILE A 779 -3.55 -44.71 27.02
N GLY A 780 -2.22 -44.77 27.13
CA GLY A 780 -1.45 -46.02 27.16
C GLY A 780 -1.75 -46.93 28.35
N ARG A 781 -2.47 -46.45 29.37
CA ARG A 781 -2.97 -47.28 30.48
C ARG A 781 -4.13 -48.19 30.07
N PHE A 782 -4.81 -47.87 28.97
CA PHE A 782 -5.95 -48.64 28.46
C PHE A 782 -5.49 -49.69 27.44
N LYS A 783 -5.99 -50.92 27.55
CA LYS A 783 -5.76 -52.01 26.60
C LYS A 783 -6.93 -52.12 25.63
N PHE A 784 -6.64 -51.97 24.35
CA PHE A 784 -7.59 -52.09 23.25
C PHE A 784 -7.63 -53.51 22.70
N ARG A 785 -8.69 -53.86 21.96
CA ARG A 785 -8.78 -55.15 21.27
C ARG A 785 -7.76 -55.25 20.14
N GLU A 786 -7.06 -56.39 20.04
CA GLU A 786 -6.19 -56.68 18.89
C GLU A 786 -6.99 -56.60 17.58
N GLY A 787 -6.65 -55.62 16.75
CA GLY A 787 -7.34 -55.32 15.48
C GLY A 787 -7.83 -53.88 15.35
N HIS A 788 -8.23 -53.22 16.44
CA HIS A 788 -8.77 -51.85 16.35
C HIS A 788 -7.71 -50.76 16.20
N VAL A 789 -6.53 -50.93 16.79
CA VAL A 789 -5.39 -49.99 16.65
C VAL A 789 -4.56 -50.28 15.39
N ALA A 790 -4.62 -51.51 14.87
CA ALA A 790 -3.70 -52.00 13.84
C ALA A 790 -4.18 -51.77 12.39
N GLU A 791 -5.47 -51.47 12.16
CA GLU A 791 -5.98 -51.25 10.80
C GLU A 791 -5.71 -49.83 10.28
N HIS A 792 -5.71 -48.80 11.16
CA HIS A 792 -5.46 -47.41 10.73
C HIS A 792 -3.99 -46.98 10.79
N GLY A 793 -3.16 -47.62 11.62
CA GLY A 793 -1.71 -47.36 11.65
C GLY A 793 -0.96 -47.80 10.39
N LYS A 794 -1.51 -48.75 9.61
CA LYS A 794 -0.90 -49.23 8.36
C LYS A 794 -1.12 -48.29 7.16
N ASP A 795 -2.17 -47.49 7.18
CA ASP A 795 -2.45 -46.55 6.09
C ASP A 795 -1.61 -45.27 6.19
N MET A 796 -1.22 -44.85 7.41
CA MET A 796 -0.31 -43.71 7.62
C MET A 796 1.14 -44.03 7.22
N ALA A 797 1.62 -45.26 7.44
CA ALA A 797 2.96 -45.69 7.03
C ALA A 797 3.12 -45.92 5.51
N ARG A 798 2.04 -45.83 4.73
CA ARG A 798 2.07 -45.85 3.25
C ARG A 798 2.00 -44.45 2.63
N ALA A 799 1.70 -43.42 3.43
CA ALA A 799 1.53 -42.04 2.97
C ALA A 799 2.69 -41.10 3.37
N ALA A 800 3.58 -41.54 4.27
CA ALA A 800 4.92 -40.99 4.47
C ALA A 800 5.94 -41.81 3.66
#